data_AF-A0A7X6P253-F1
#
_entry.id   AF-A0A7X6P253-F1
#
_cell.length_a   1.000
_cell.length_b   1.000
_cell.length_c   1.000
_cell.angle_alpha   90.00
_cell.angle_beta   90.00
_cell.angle_gamma   90.00
#
_symmetry.space_group_name_H-M   'P 1'
#
loop_
_entity.id
_entity.type
_entity.pdbx_description
1 polymer ?
#
loop_
_entity_poly.entity_id
_entity_poly.type
_entity_poly.pdbx_seq_one_letter_code
_entity_poly.pdbx_strand_id
1 'polypeptide(L)'
;MCAEPNRSMLYLLKGSRVREYRRQNIDVLSAPEKTPFEITYGARWIADGVEVMAGTSSVLVFADSPYERFVPVRFFTIDDVETADGRTRLSGRLGAFVCTEDRDVLSRTWSAIDPSDPNKPGRHRFVLHDAVHGIYAPHSPGEYLDAWRRAVNDLAPNPFFEDTTILRLAAASVGGRELDAHDRVNVGDLVHLVIEAISPAAPENPLAENTLAENTAPSGEGLWFAPTLLADPDGAARLTNTDSPTPIPARGLVTLTVEILEPGPLTLRLGIAGRTLTSTWLTLPLEVAGSRRTSVPPPGAHDAGEGQVDVVALARHLTRRADLSAGDWLDLLDEFLLPAAASDVTLLGLAALAAATQADWERVIRSLCAIADRTPDQQNLLLRACILEGRNDLVRQVIDATDLTNGDDLIRFLHAVADAPAATAQLVLTHELEHRMLGDEHRADLVNATWRLLQSDDVRCAAAEDVAYVDPEAGARLLLDRWDKADSMPDTPLELLLDWGVLPHRLAPYVRERLRRAALQGDPAGIELALKRIHSIGVNDRPLVQLEAALALFRMRDTFARDRAIELAIAAAHAALDVGELDVAIEASKALRVALARGNGTELALVDDTERLVEQAVESSPAFTDWQRMRAESRAEQLRHLTTGKRLFCVGGGALPDFDELAAQLGLADHRWIEISKDKGTNHDWADGIRTDDIVMAVLPWIGHSDTAVKDKVVRKGGRFEIVKRNVTDLLNGIERALRTDNAAIGE
;
A
#
# COMPACT_ATOMS: atom_id res chain seq x y z
N MET A 1 0.02 -5.48 -48.49
CA MET A 1 -0.84 -6.22 -47.54
C MET A 1 -1.84 -5.24 -46.97
N CYS A 2 -3.10 -5.36 -47.36
CA CYS A 2 -4.18 -4.46 -46.95
C CYS A 2 -4.50 -4.70 -45.48
N ALA A 3 -4.41 -3.65 -44.65
CA ALA A 3 -4.73 -3.68 -43.24
C ALA A 3 -6.24 -3.86 -43.03
N GLU A 4 -6.61 -4.72 -42.09
CA GLU A 4 -7.99 -4.91 -41.63
C GLU A 4 -8.55 -3.63 -40.99
N PRO A 5 -9.78 -3.21 -41.33
CA PRO A 5 -10.47 -2.13 -40.63
C PRO A 5 -11.10 -2.69 -39.35
N ASN A 6 -10.83 -2.04 -38.20
CA ASN A 6 -11.27 -2.33 -36.82
C ASN A 6 -10.33 -3.19 -35.95
N ARG A 7 -9.09 -2.75 -35.72
CA ARG A 7 -8.40 -3.08 -34.46
C ARG A 7 -8.58 -1.92 -33.49
N SER A 8 -9.24 -2.17 -32.36
CA SER A 8 -9.26 -1.25 -31.22
C SER A 8 -7.82 -0.97 -30.78
N MET A 9 -7.45 0.30 -30.69
CA MET A 9 -6.11 0.74 -30.29
C MET A 9 -6.03 0.80 -28.76
N LEU A 10 -4.88 0.45 -28.17
CA LEU A 10 -4.64 0.62 -26.75
C LEU A 10 -4.17 2.05 -26.48
N TYR A 11 -4.83 2.77 -25.57
CA TYR A 11 -4.42 4.11 -25.15
C TYR A 11 -3.84 4.05 -23.73
N LEU A 12 -2.68 4.67 -23.58
CA LEU A 12 -1.90 4.74 -22.34
C LEU A 12 -1.84 6.20 -21.89
N LEU A 13 -2.69 6.56 -20.94
CA LEU A 13 -2.78 7.93 -20.44
C LEU A 13 -1.69 8.17 -19.40
N LYS A 14 -1.00 9.33 -19.48
CA LYS A 14 -0.05 9.82 -18.47
C LYS A 14 -0.53 11.14 -17.89
N GLY A 15 -0.59 11.19 -16.56
CA GLY A 15 -0.84 12.42 -15.80
C GLY A 15 0.41 13.30 -15.69
N SER A 16 0.23 14.61 -15.62
CA SER A 16 1.34 15.57 -15.40
C SER A 16 1.33 16.23 -14.02
N ARG A 17 0.36 15.89 -13.16
CA ARG A 17 0.22 16.45 -11.81
C ARG A 17 1.37 16.03 -10.89
N VAL A 18 1.83 14.78 -11.02
CA VAL A 18 2.96 14.26 -10.25
C VAL A 18 4.25 14.69 -10.92
N ARG A 19 5.18 15.26 -10.15
CA ARG A 19 6.42 15.85 -10.68
C ARG A 19 7.27 14.84 -11.43
N GLU A 20 7.42 13.63 -10.89
CA GLU A 20 8.13 12.51 -11.54
C GLU A 20 7.52 12.18 -12.91
N TYR A 21 6.20 12.00 -12.98
CA TYR A 21 5.53 11.70 -14.25
C TYR A 21 5.64 12.85 -15.25
N ARG A 22 5.57 14.11 -14.78
CA ARG A 22 5.83 15.28 -15.63
C ARG A 22 7.25 15.27 -16.20
N ARG A 23 8.25 14.97 -15.39
CA ARG A 23 9.65 14.86 -15.84
C ARG A 23 9.80 13.77 -16.90
N GLN A 24 9.25 12.58 -16.65
CA GLN A 24 9.18 11.51 -17.65
C GLN A 24 8.48 11.96 -18.95
N ASN A 25 7.37 12.71 -18.85
CA ASN A 25 6.65 13.24 -20.01
C ASN A 25 7.52 14.21 -20.83
N ILE A 26 8.30 15.07 -20.17
CA ILE A 26 9.26 15.97 -20.83
C ILE A 26 10.32 15.15 -21.58
N ASP A 27 10.86 14.09 -20.96
CA ASP A 27 11.88 13.24 -21.59
C ASP A 27 11.33 12.46 -22.80
N VAL A 28 10.07 12.01 -22.74
CA VAL A 28 9.39 11.37 -23.88
C VAL A 28 9.31 12.29 -25.11
N LEU A 29 9.18 13.60 -24.91
CA LEU A 29 9.06 14.58 -26.01
C LEU A 29 10.38 14.87 -26.71
N SER A 30 11.53 14.64 -26.08
CA SER A 30 12.86 14.82 -26.68
C SER A 30 13.53 13.51 -27.09
N ALA A 31 13.06 12.37 -26.56
CA ALA A 31 13.65 11.07 -26.83
C ALA A 31 13.59 10.70 -28.32
N PRO A 32 14.65 10.10 -28.90
CA PRO A 32 14.58 9.47 -30.22
C PRO A 32 13.51 8.37 -30.31
N GLU A 33 13.12 7.99 -31.52
CA GLU A 33 12.37 6.75 -31.73
C GLU A 33 13.18 5.54 -31.26
N LYS A 34 12.47 4.47 -30.87
CA LYS A 34 13.02 3.22 -30.33
C LYS A 34 13.69 3.34 -28.97
N THR A 35 13.72 4.53 -28.38
CA THR A 35 14.15 4.73 -26.99
C THR A 35 13.32 3.83 -26.08
N PRO A 36 13.95 3.01 -25.22
CA PRO A 36 13.23 2.20 -24.25
C PRO A 36 12.51 3.12 -23.26
N PHE A 37 11.29 2.75 -22.91
CA PHE A 37 10.48 3.50 -21.96
C PHE A 37 9.63 2.53 -21.16
N GLU A 38 9.52 2.81 -19.87
CA GLU A 38 8.75 2.03 -18.92
C GLU A 38 7.61 2.87 -18.36
N ILE A 39 6.46 2.23 -18.17
CA ILE A 39 5.30 2.86 -17.54
C ILE A 39 4.55 1.86 -16.68
N THR A 40 4.24 2.27 -15.45
CA THR A 40 3.51 1.44 -14.48
C THR A 40 2.09 1.95 -14.27
N TYR A 41 1.14 1.03 -14.18
CA TYR A 41 -0.24 1.29 -13.82
C TYR A 41 -0.70 0.36 -12.70
N GLY A 42 -1.38 0.92 -11.69
CA GLY A 42 -2.15 0.10 -10.74
C GLY A 42 -3.31 -0.61 -11.44
N ALA A 43 -3.66 -1.82 -11.00
CA ALA A 43 -4.70 -2.66 -11.62
C ALA A 43 -6.05 -1.94 -11.77
N ARG A 44 -6.44 -1.12 -10.79
CA ARG A 44 -7.65 -0.29 -10.85
C ARG A 44 -7.67 0.74 -11.97
N TRP A 45 -6.50 1.13 -12.49
CA TRP A 45 -6.41 2.11 -13.58
C TRP A 45 -6.55 1.47 -14.96
N ILE A 46 -6.59 0.14 -15.04
CA ILE A 46 -6.80 -0.61 -16.27
C ILE A 46 -8.30 -0.86 -16.42
N ALA A 47 -8.87 -0.51 -17.57
CA ALA A 47 -10.29 -0.72 -17.84
C ALA A 47 -10.64 -2.23 -17.85
N ASP A 48 -11.86 -2.55 -17.44
CA ASP A 48 -12.27 -3.94 -17.30
C ASP A 48 -12.27 -4.65 -18.66
N GLY A 49 -11.70 -5.86 -18.72
CA GLY A 49 -11.60 -6.64 -19.96
C GLY A 49 -10.48 -6.19 -20.92
N VAL A 50 -9.65 -5.23 -20.53
CA VAL A 50 -8.45 -4.86 -21.29
C VAL A 50 -7.32 -5.82 -20.96
N GLU A 51 -6.92 -6.62 -21.94
CA GLU A 51 -5.71 -7.44 -21.87
C GLU A 51 -4.53 -6.67 -22.47
N VAL A 52 -3.52 -6.43 -21.63
CA VAL A 52 -2.26 -5.81 -22.08
C VAL A 52 -1.24 -6.91 -22.32
N MET A 53 -0.74 -7.00 -23.55
CA MET A 53 0.21 -8.04 -23.97
C MET A 53 1.41 -7.43 -24.67
N ALA A 54 2.53 -8.15 -24.60
CA ALA A 54 3.68 -7.88 -25.45
C ALA A 54 3.30 -7.92 -26.94
N GLY A 55 3.87 -7.02 -27.73
CA GLY A 55 3.58 -6.81 -29.14
C GLY A 55 2.38 -5.88 -29.42
N THR A 56 1.61 -5.48 -28.41
CA THR A 56 0.49 -4.56 -28.60
C THR A 56 0.99 -3.16 -28.95
N SER A 57 0.54 -2.63 -30.09
CA SER A 57 0.73 -1.23 -30.46
C SER A 57 -0.26 -0.34 -29.72
N SER A 58 0.25 0.76 -29.18
CA SER A 58 -0.50 1.66 -28.32
C SER A 58 -0.17 3.11 -28.62
N VAL A 59 -0.94 4.04 -28.07
CA VAL A 59 -0.70 5.48 -28.12
C VAL A 59 -0.55 6.02 -26.71
N LEU A 60 0.58 6.69 -26.48
CA LEU A 60 0.81 7.51 -25.29
C LEU A 60 0.04 8.82 -25.42
N VAL A 61 -0.82 9.08 -24.44
CA VAL A 61 -1.67 10.27 -24.38
C VAL A 61 -1.34 11.04 -23.11
N PHE A 62 -0.98 12.31 -23.22
CA PHE A 62 -0.84 13.16 -22.04
C PHE A 62 -2.22 13.72 -21.68
N ALA A 63 -2.59 13.59 -20.42
CA ALA A 63 -3.90 13.99 -19.91
C ALA A 63 -3.76 14.61 -18.52
N ASP A 64 -4.52 15.66 -18.24
CA ASP A 64 -4.36 16.42 -17.00
C ASP A 64 -5.66 16.54 -16.24
N SER A 65 -5.59 16.34 -14.92
CA SER A 65 -6.72 16.45 -13.98
C SER A 65 -7.45 17.79 -14.15
N PRO A 66 -8.79 17.82 -14.30
CA PRO A 66 -9.75 16.72 -14.09
C PRO A 66 -10.01 15.80 -15.29
N TYR A 67 -9.05 15.70 -16.22
CA TYR A 67 -9.03 14.87 -17.42
C TYR A 67 -10.02 15.33 -18.48
N GLU A 68 -9.93 16.61 -18.82
CA GLU A 68 -10.75 17.26 -19.85
C GLU A 68 -10.02 17.40 -21.19
N ARG A 69 -8.69 17.31 -21.16
CA ARG A 69 -7.83 17.47 -22.33
C ARG A 69 -6.92 16.26 -22.47
N PHE A 70 -6.86 15.74 -23.69
CA PHE A 70 -6.11 14.54 -24.03
C PHE A 70 -5.30 14.82 -25.29
N VAL A 71 -3.98 14.87 -25.13
CA VAL A 71 -3.03 15.16 -26.20
C VAL A 71 -2.37 13.84 -26.62
N PRO A 72 -2.66 13.29 -27.81
CA PRO A 72 -1.95 12.12 -28.29
C PRO A 72 -0.53 12.52 -28.69
N VAL A 73 0.46 11.90 -28.09
CA VAL A 73 1.87 12.33 -28.23
C VAL A 73 2.62 11.40 -29.17
N ARG A 74 2.67 10.11 -28.83
CA ARG A 74 3.53 9.13 -29.51
C ARG A 74 2.89 7.76 -29.58
N PHE A 75 3.25 7.01 -30.62
CA PHE A 75 3.04 5.57 -30.60
C PHE A 75 3.99 4.91 -29.59
N PHE A 76 3.57 3.79 -29.03
CA PHE A 76 4.37 2.98 -28.12
C PHE A 76 4.12 1.50 -28.42
N THR A 77 5.21 0.76 -28.54
CA THR A 77 5.14 -0.70 -28.73
C THR A 77 5.55 -1.36 -27.42
N ILE A 78 4.65 -2.16 -26.87
CA ILE A 78 4.90 -2.91 -25.64
C ILE A 78 5.79 -4.09 -26.00
N ASP A 79 6.98 -4.17 -25.42
CA ASP A 79 7.90 -5.30 -25.61
C ASP A 79 7.68 -6.37 -24.52
N ASP A 80 7.36 -5.94 -23.30
CA ASP A 80 7.15 -6.83 -22.14
C ASP A 80 6.10 -6.28 -21.16
N VAL A 81 5.47 -7.18 -20.41
CA VAL A 81 4.42 -6.89 -19.43
C VAL A 81 4.67 -7.69 -18.16
N GLU A 82 4.91 -6.99 -17.06
CA GLU A 82 5.07 -7.59 -15.74
C GLU A 82 3.90 -7.18 -14.84
N THR A 83 3.16 -8.17 -14.31
CA THR A 83 2.09 -7.92 -13.34
C THR A 83 2.45 -8.54 -12.00
N ALA A 84 2.65 -7.69 -10.99
CA ALA A 84 2.97 -8.10 -9.63
C ALA A 84 2.33 -7.11 -8.63
N ASP A 85 1.91 -7.60 -7.46
CA ASP A 85 1.42 -6.79 -6.33
C ASP A 85 0.34 -5.75 -6.72
N GLY A 86 -0.60 -6.15 -7.58
CA GLY A 86 -1.69 -5.27 -8.03
C GLY A 86 -1.25 -4.14 -8.96
N ARG A 87 -0.04 -4.22 -9.53
CA ARG A 87 0.52 -3.28 -10.51
C ARG A 87 0.86 -4.01 -11.80
N THR A 88 0.79 -3.29 -12.90
CA THR A 88 1.21 -3.74 -14.23
C THR A 88 2.24 -2.75 -14.75
N ARG A 89 3.47 -3.23 -14.88
CA ARG A 89 4.60 -2.53 -15.49
C ARG A 89 4.67 -2.91 -16.96
N LEU A 90 4.72 -1.90 -17.82
CA LEU A 90 4.81 -2.03 -19.27
C LEU A 90 6.16 -1.50 -19.72
N SER A 91 6.97 -2.39 -20.28
CA SER A 91 8.28 -2.05 -20.82
C SER A 91 8.22 -2.12 -22.34
N GLY A 92 8.70 -1.09 -23.02
CA GLY A 92 8.56 -1.02 -24.47
C GLY A 92 9.41 0.06 -25.11
N ARG A 93 9.07 0.39 -26.35
CA ARG A 93 9.81 1.37 -27.16
C ARG A 93 8.92 2.47 -27.68
N LEU A 94 9.41 3.70 -27.57
CA LEU A 94 8.77 4.87 -28.16
C LEU A 94 8.79 4.77 -29.69
N GLY A 95 7.64 5.02 -30.31
CA GLY A 95 7.49 5.13 -31.76
C GLY A 95 7.45 6.58 -32.23
N ALA A 96 6.98 6.76 -33.46
CA ALA A 96 6.81 8.09 -34.06
C ALA A 96 5.81 8.97 -33.28
N PHE A 97 5.92 10.28 -33.44
CA PHE A 97 4.89 11.23 -32.97
C PHE A 97 3.56 10.98 -33.68
N VAL A 98 2.46 11.18 -32.97
CA VAL A 98 1.12 10.97 -33.52
C VAL A 98 0.74 12.14 -34.42
N CYS A 99 0.24 11.82 -35.62
CA CYS A 99 -0.48 12.76 -36.46
C CYS A 99 -1.99 12.61 -36.22
N THR A 100 -2.68 13.74 -36.18
CA THR A 100 -4.14 13.78 -36.13
C THR A 100 -4.71 14.67 -37.23
N GLU A 101 -5.87 14.29 -37.77
CA GLU A 101 -6.66 15.16 -38.65
C GLU A 101 -7.36 16.28 -37.87
N ASP A 102 -7.70 16.00 -36.61
CA ASP A 102 -8.33 16.91 -35.67
C ASP A 102 -7.56 16.91 -34.35
N ARG A 103 -7.14 18.10 -33.91
CA ARG A 103 -6.36 18.34 -32.69
C ARG A 103 -7.10 17.87 -31.44
N ASP A 104 -8.41 18.07 -31.41
CA ASP A 104 -9.22 17.83 -30.21
C ASP A 104 -9.99 16.51 -30.30
N VAL A 105 -9.61 15.59 -31.20
CA VAL A 105 -10.39 14.38 -31.49
C VAL A 105 -10.61 13.52 -30.24
N LEU A 106 -9.56 13.28 -29.45
CA LEU A 106 -9.65 12.52 -28.20
C LEU A 106 -10.43 13.29 -27.14
N SER A 107 -10.12 14.58 -26.96
CA SER A 107 -10.79 15.44 -25.98
C SER A 107 -12.29 15.51 -26.21
N ARG A 108 -12.74 15.70 -27.46
CA ARG A 108 -14.18 15.73 -27.81
C ARG A 108 -14.84 14.38 -27.62
N THR A 109 -14.19 13.30 -28.07
CA THR A 109 -14.75 11.94 -28.00
C THR A 109 -14.91 11.48 -26.56
N TRP A 110 -13.89 11.65 -25.72
CA TRP A 110 -13.90 11.16 -24.34
C TRP A 110 -14.60 12.09 -23.37
N SER A 111 -14.65 13.41 -23.63
CA SER A 111 -15.44 14.33 -22.81
C SER A 111 -16.95 14.12 -22.97
N ALA A 112 -17.39 13.58 -24.11
CA ALA A 112 -18.79 13.24 -24.36
C ALA A 112 -19.27 11.99 -23.58
N ILE A 113 -18.36 11.22 -22.98
CA ILE A 113 -18.69 10.05 -22.16
C ILE A 113 -19.29 10.49 -20.82
N ASP A 114 -20.35 9.79 -20.40
CA ASP A 114 -21.04 10.02 -19.12
C ASP A 114 -20.03 10.02 -17.95
N PRO A 115 -20.00 11.05 -17.10
CA PRO A 115 -19.14 11.08 -15.91
C PRO A 115 -19.27 9.87 -14.96
N SER A 116 -20.42 9.19 -14.97
CA SER A 116 -20.70 7.99 -14.18
C SER A 116 -20.23 6.68 -14.81
N ASP A 117 -19.78 6.70 -16.07
CA ASP A 117 -19.26 5.51 -16.76
C ASP A 117 -17.96 5.04 -16.09
N PRO A 118 -17.88 3.79 -15.58
CA PRO A 118 -16.68 3.27 -14.92
C PRO A 118 -15.47 3.12 -15.85
N ASN A 119 -15.66 3.22 -17.16
CA ASN A 119 -14.60 3.15 -18.17
C ASN A 119 -14.18 4.54 -18.69
N LYS A 120 -14.68 5.63 -18.11
CA LYS A 120 -14.32 6.99 -18.54
C LYS A 120 -12.80 7.22 -18.44
N PRO A 121 -12.14 7.64 -19.54
CA PRO A 121 -10.70 7.91 -19.56
C PRO A 121 -10.28 9.02 -18.59
N GLY A 122 -9.11 8.84 -17.97
CA GLY A 122 -8.46 9.74 -17.02
C GLY A 122 -9.14 9.83 -15.66
N ARG A 123 -10.47 9.82 -15.60
CA ARG A 123 -11.20 9.91 -14.32
C ARG A 123 -11.23 8.58 -13.57
N HIS A 124 -11.49 7.49 -14.28
CA HIS A 124 -11.60 6.15 -13.69
C HIS A 124 -10.53 5.21 -14.25
N ARG A 125 -10.16 5.33 -15.54
CA ARG A 125 -9.21 4.42 -16.21
C ARG A 125 -8.15 5.19 -17.01
N PHE A 126 -6.92 4.70 -16.98
CA PHE A 126 -5.77 5.25 -17.71
C PHE A 126 -5.25 4.31 -18.80
N VAL A 127 -5.65 3.04 -18.78
CA VAL A 127 -5.34 2.06 -19.82
C VAL A 127 -6.65 1.53 -20.37
N LEU A 128 -6.91 1.78 -21.66
CA LEU A 128 -8.17 1.39 -22.30
C LEU A 128 -8.03 1.08 -23.79
N HIS A 129 -8.95 0.27 -24.31
CA HIS A 129 -9.13 0.08 -25.74
C HIS A 129 -10.23 1.01 -26.27
N ASP A 130 -9.95 1.67 -27.40
CA ASP A 130 -10.95 2.47 -28.10
C ASP A 130 -10.70 2.46 -29.63
N ALA A 131 -11.73 2.82 -30.39
CA ALA A 131 -11.71 2.91 -31.85
C ALA A 131 -11.80 4.38 -32.30
N VAL A 132 -10.89 5.23 -31.82
CA VAL A 132 -10.85 6.63 -32.26
C VAL A 132 -10.18 6.72 -33.63
N HIS A 133 -10.92 7.24 -34.61
CA HIS A 133 -10.43 7.45 -35.97
C HIS A 133 -9.64 8.76 -36.10
N GLY A 134 -8.79 8.85 -37.12
CA GLY A 134 -8.03 10.06 -37.45
C GLY A 134 -6.67 10.19 -36.76
N ILE A 135 -6.21 9.15 -36.07
CA ILE A 135 -4.86 9.02 -35.49
C ILE A 135 -4.01 8.13 -36.39
N TYR A 136 -2.83 8.60 -36.79
CA TYR A 136 -1.92 7.86 -37.68
C TYR A 136 -0.44 8.27 -37.47
N ALA A 137 0.48 7.48 -38.03
CA ALA A 137 1.92 7.76 -38.00
C ALA A 137 2.35 8.64 -39.19
N PRO A 138 3.33 9.54 -39.02
CA PRO A 138 3.81 10.40 -40.09
C PRO A 138 4.40 9.59 -41.26
N HIS A 139 4.15 10.07 -42.48
CA HIS A 139 4.59 9.47 -43.74
C HIS A 139 5.84 10.13 -44.33
N SER A 140 6.26 11.27 -43.76
CA SER A 140 7.44 12.01 -44.23
C SER A 140 8.21 12.65 -43.06
N PRO A 141 9.50 12.98 -43.23
CA PRO A 141 10.28 13.69 -42.21
C PRO A 141 9.66 15.05 -41.83
N GLY A 142 9.14 15.81 -42.81
CA GLY A 142 8.45 17.08 -42.53
C GLY A 142 7.22 16.89 -41.65
N GLU A 143 6.41 15.88 -41.96
CA GLU A 143 5.22 15.55 -41.17
C GLU A 143 5.57 15.06 -39.75
N TYR A 144 6.67 14.33 -39.59
CA TYR A 144 7.19 13.95 -38.28
C TYR A 144 7.57 15.18 -37.44
N LEU A 145 8.26 16.15 -38.04
CA LEU A 145 8.62 17.41 -37.37
C LEU A 145 7.38 18.20 -36.97
N ASP A 146 6.39 18.30 -37.85
CA ASP A 146 5.14 19.00 -37.57
C ASP A 146 4.29 18.27 -36.53
N ALA A 147 4.31 16.93 -36.50
CA ALA A 147 3.68 16.14 -35.45
C ALA A 147 4.34 16.41 -34.08
N TRP A 148 5.67 16.46 -34.01
CA TRP A 148 6.38 16.83 -32.78
C TRP A 148 6.03 18.24 -32.30
N ARG A 149 6.10 19.24 -33.19
CA ARG A 149 5.76 20.64 -32.86
C ARG A 149 4.33 20.76 -32.34
N ARG A 150 3.39 20.07 -33.00
CA ARG A 150 1.99 20.00 -32.56
C ARG A 150 1.88 19.38 -31.18
N ALA A 151 2.46 18.20 -30.97
CA ALA A 151 2.43 17.52 -29.66
C ALA A 151 2.93 18.44 -28.52
N VAL A 152 3.99 19.22 -28.74
CA VAL A 152 4.49 20.19 -27.75
C VAL A 152 3.55 21.39 -27.58
N ASN A 153 3.09 22.00 -28.68
CA ASN A 153 2.18 23.16 -28.64
C ASN A 153 0.83 22.84 -28.01
N ASP A 154 0.37 21.59 -28.15
CA ASP A 154 -0.91 21.10 -27.62
C ASP A 154 -0.94 21.01 -26.10
N LEU A 155 0.23 21.05 -25.47
CA LEU A 155 0.40 21.12 -24.02
C LEU A 155 0.29 22.54 -23.46
N ALA A 156 0.31 23.59 -24.29
CA ALA A 156 0.28 24.98 -23.81
C ALA A 156 -0.88 25.28 -22.84
N PRO A 157 -2.10 24.72 -23.03
CA PRO A 157 -3.19 24.97 -22.10
C PRO A 157 -3.11 24.18 -20.79
N ASN A 158 -2.14 23.26 -20.64
CA ASN A 158 -1.89 22.57 -19.38
C ASN A 158 -0.94 23.42 -18.51
N PRO A 159 -1.38 23.86 -17.31
CA PRO A 159 -0.54 24.67 -16.40
C PRO A 159 0.72 23.94 -15.93
N PHE A 160 0.75 22.60 -15.92
CA PHE A 160 1.94 21.85 -15.52
C PHE A 160 3.10 21.98 -16.53
N PHE A 161 2.82 22.36 -17.78
CA PHE A 161 3.82 22.60 -18.82
C PHE A 161 4.10 24.08 -19.10
N GLU A 162 3.49 25.01 -18.36
CA GLU A 162 3.63 26.46 -18.57
C GLU A 162 5.10 26.91 -18.55
N ASP A 163 5.84 26.43 -17.56
CA ASP A 163 7.26 26.71 -17.37
C ASP A 163 8.20 25.73 -18.09
N THR A 164 7.71 24.94 -19.04
CA THR A 164 8.55 23.92 -19.69
C THR A 164 9.18 24.39 -20.98
N THR A 165 10.40 23.93 -21.25
CA THR A 165 11.09 24.16 -22.52
C THR A 165 11.58 22.82 -23.06
N ILE A 166 11.00 22.42 -24.19
CA ILE A 166 11.35 21.17 -24.87
C ILE A 166 12.43 21.49 -25.89
N LEU A 167 13.57 20.81 -25.79
CA LEU A 167 14.66 20.87 -26.75
C LEU A 167 14.65 19.61 -27.61
N ARG A 168 14.99 19.77 -28.87
CA ARG A 168 15.29 18.67 -29.80
C ARG A 168 16.59 18.96 -30.53
N LEU A 169 17.45 17.95 -30.64
CA LEU A 169 18.59 18.03 -31.54
C LEU A 169 18.07 17.98 -32.98
N ALA A 170 18.23 19.06 -33.73
CA ALA A 170 17.79 19.16 -35.13
C ALA A 170 18.89 18.66 -36.09
N ALA A 171 20.15 18.97 -35.78
CA ALA A 171 21.32 18.45 -36.48
C ALA A 171 22.56 18.55 -35.59
N ALA A 172 23.52 17.66 -35.78
CA ALA A 172 24.87 17.80 -35.25
C ALA A 172 25.87 17.73 -36.42
N SER A 173 26.93 18.53 -36.38
CA SER A 173 27.93 18.51 -37.46
C SER A 173 29.32 18.91 -37.02
N VAL A 174 30.35 18.46 -37.75
CA VAL A 174 31.74 18.84 -37.57
C VAL A 174 32.36 19.16 -38.94
N GLY A 175 32.93 20.34 -39.11
CA GLY A 175 33.52 20.75 -40.39
C GLY A 175 32.59 20.63 -41.61
N GLY A 176 31.26 20.77 -41.40
CA GLY A 176 30.23 20.60 -42.43
C GLY A 176 29.77 19.16 -42.69
N ARG A 177 30.33 18.16 -42.00
CA ARG A 177 29.88 16.77 -42.00
C ARG A 177 28.83 16.56 -40.91
N GLU A 178 27.67 15.98 -41.26
CA GLU A 178 26.64 15.59 -40.29
C GLU A 178 27.14 14.46 -39.38
N LEU A 179 26.71 14.50 -38.11
CA LEU A 179 27.09 13.57 -37.06
C LEU A 179 25.87 12.79 -36.58
N ASP A 180 26.02 11.47 -36.53
CA ASP A 180 25.08 10.56 -35.87
C ASP A 180 25.60 10.12 -34.48
N ALA A 181 24.76 9.41 -33.73
CA ALA A 181 25.16 8.82 -32.45
C ALA A 181 26.33 7.83 -32.65
N HIS A 182 27.33 7.93 -31.78
CA HIS A 182 28.58 7.16 -31.81
C HIS A 182 29.52 7.46 -32.99
N ASP A 183 29.29 8.56 -33.73
CA ASP A 183 30.20 8.97 -34.79
C ASP A 183 31.57 9.40 -34.25
N ARG A 184 32.57 9.26 -35.13
CA ARG A 184 33.95 9.63 -34.85
C ARG A 184 34.22 11.12 -35.05
N VAL A 185 34.78 11.76 -34.03
CA VAL A 185 35.29 13.14 -34.05
C VAL A 185 36.75 13.17 -33.58
N ASN A 186 37.50 14.25 -33.79
CA ASN A 186 38.88 14.38 -33.34
C ASN A 186 39.01 15.37 -32.18
N VAL A 187 40.07 15.21 -31.38
CA VAL A 187 40.47 16.24 -30.42
C VAL A 187 40.75 17.56 -31.15
N GLY A 188 40.18 18.65 -30.64
CA GLY A 188 40.23 20.00 -31.23
C GLY A 188 39.12 20.28 -32.25
N ASP A 189 38.29 19.29 -32.58
CA ASP A 189 37.13 19.51 -33.45
C ASP A 189 36.11 20.43 -32.77
N LEU A 190 35.47 21.26 -33.60
CA LEU A 190 34.33 22.09 -33.23
C LEU A 190 33.06 21.42 -33.71
N VAL A 191 32.28 20.89 -32.76
CA VAL A 191 30.99 20.26 -33.01
C VAL A 191 29.90 21.34 -32.93
N HIS A 192 29.19 21.55 -34.03
CA HIS A 192 28.05 22.45 -34.13
C HIS A 192 26.76 21.67 -33.89
N LEU A 193 26.02 22.06 -32.85
CA LEU A 193 24.75 21.48 -32.46
C LEU A 193 23.63 22.46 -32.81
N VAL A 194 22.79 22.10 -33.77
CA VAL A 194 21.58 22.85 -34.11
C VAL A 194 20.43 22.30 -33.26
N ILE A 195 19.87 23.14 -32.40
CA ILE A 195 18.84 22.77 -31.43
C ILE A 195 17.57 23.53 -31.75
N GLU A 196 16.44 22.83 -31.79
CA GLU A 196 15.12 23.44 -31.80
C GLU A 196 14.57 23.47 -30.38
N ALA A 197 14.20 24.66 -29.91
CA ALA A 197 13.58 24.87 -28.61
C ALA A 197 12.12 25.28 -28.79
N ILE A 198 11.23 24.75 -27.97
CA ILE A 198 9.81 25.14 -27.89
C ILE A 198 9.37 25.14 -26.42
N SER A 199 9.08 26.32 -25.90
CA SER A 199 8.28 26.52 -24.70
C SER A 199 6.79 26.58 -25.11
N PRO A 200 5.92 25.68 -24.63
CA PRO A 200 4.52 25.63 -25.03
C PRO A 200 3.78 26.95 -24.79
N ALA A 201 4.06 27.62 -23.66
CA ALA A 201 3.44 28.88 -23.30
C ALA A 201 4.02 30.12 -24.02
N ALA A 202 5.14 29.99 -24.73
CA ALA A 202 5.73 31.11 -25.45
C ALA A 202 4.94 31.43 -26.74
N PRO A 203 4.69 32.72 -27.05
CA PRO A 203 3.94 33.12 -28.25
C PRO A 203 4.63 32.63 -29.54
N GLU A 204 3.84 32.24 -30.54
CA GLU A 204 4.35 31.66 -31.79
C GLU A 204 5.24 32.61 -32.60
N ASN A 205 5.15 33.92 -32.33
CA ASN A 205 5.84 34.96 -33.08
C ASN A 205 6.40 36.04 -32.14
N PRO A 206 7.63 35.91 -31.61
CA PRO A 206 8.23 36.91 -30.73
C PRO A 206 8.49 38.26 -31.44
N LEU A 207 8.33 38.33 -32.77
CA LEU A 207 8.55 39.52 -33.60
C LEU A 207 7.26 40.15 -34.16
N ALA A 208 6.06 39.66 -33.80
CA ALA A 208 4.80 40.25 -34.29
C ALA A 208 4.46 41.61 -33.64
N GLU A 209 5.18 42.00 -32.58
CA GLU A 209 5.18 43.36 -32.03
C GLU A 209 6.61 43.91 -31.98
N ASN A 210 7.25 44.09 -33.13
CA ASN A 210 7.98 45.34 -33.45
C ASN A 210 8.72 45.25 -34.79
N THR A 211 8.45 46.28 -35.60
CA THR A 211 9.10 46.68 -36.84
C THR A 211 10.63 46.57 -36.85
N LEU A 212 11.16 46.03 -37.96
CA LEU A 212 12.47 46.24 -38.58
C LEU A 212 13.56 46.98 -37.76
N ALA A 213 14.61 46.24 -37.35
CA ALA A 213 15.99 46.76 -37.35
C ALA A 213 17.00 45.60 -37.35
N GLU A 214 17.82 45.56 -38.39
CA GLU A 214 18.95 44.65 -38.56
C GLU A 214 20.11 44.98 -37.59
N ASN A 215 20.88 43.94 -37.24
CA ASN A 215 22.26 44.02 -36.76
C ASN A 215 22.54 44.72 -35.41
N THR A 216 21.78 44.37 -34.38
CA THR A 216 22.22 44.56 -32.99
C THR A 216 21.81 43.32 -32.19
N ALA A 217 22.63 42.90 -31.20
CA ALA A 217 22.26 41.84 -30.25
C ALA A 217 20.79 42.03 -29.83
N PRO A 218 19.95 40.98 -29.84
CA PRO A 218 18.51 41.17 -29.77
C PRO A 218 18.15 41.73 -28.40
N SER A 219 17.97 43.05 -28.34
CA SER A 219 17.27 43.76 -27.27
C SER A 219 15.75 43.63 -27.42
N GLY A 220 15.30 42.58 -28.12
CA GLY A 220 13.90 42.21 -28.25
C GLY A 220 13.50 41.35 -27.05
N GLU A 221 12.36 41.68 -26.45
CA GLU A 221 11.73 41.00 -25.31
C GLU A 221 11.31 39.57 -25.66
N GLY A 222 12.28 38.70 -25.96
CA GLY A 222 12.14 37.26 -26.02
C GLY A 222 12.65 36.65 -24.71
N LEU A 223 12.02 35.57 -24.26
CA LEU A 223 12.54 34.78 -23.15
C LEU A 223 13.74 33.96 -23.66
N TRP A 224 14.93 34.22 -23.11
CA TRP A 224 16.19 33.56 -23.48
C TRP A 224 16.77 32.83 -22.28
N PHE A 225 17.43 31.70 -22.53
CA PHE A 225 17.93 30.80 -21.50
C PHE A 225 19.44 30.54 -21.65
N ALA A 226 20.16 30.43 -20.54
CA ALA A 226 21.57 30.05 -20.55
C ALA A 226 21.70 28.53 -20.82
N PRO A 227 22.53 28.11 -21.79
CA PRO A 227 22.80 26.68 -22.00
C PRO A 227 23.73 26.14 -20.91
N THR A 228 23.59 24.84 -20.62
CA THR A 228 24.54 24.10 -19.80
C THR A 228 24.96 22.82 -20.51
N LEU A 229 26.25 22.48 -20.42
CA LEU A 229 26.85 21.30 -21.04
C LEU A 229 27.53 20.45 -19.98
N LEU A 230 27.17 19.18 -19.91
CA LEU A 230 27.86 18.15 -19.15
C LEU A 230 28.54 17.20 -20.13
N ALA A 231 29.79 16.87 -19.87
CA ALA A 231 30.54 15.89 -20.64
C ALA A 231 30.84 14.68 -19.74
N ASP A 232 30.71 13.48 -20.30
CA ASP A 232 31.19 12.26 -19.67
C ASP A 232 32.28 11.63 -20.57
N PRO A 233 33.55 11.57 -20.14
CA PRO A 233 34.06 11.99 -18.83
C PRO A 233 34.13 13.52 -18.67
N ASP A 234 34.06 13.99 -17.42
CA ASP A 234 34.01 15.43 -17.12
C ASP A 234 35.22 16.19 -17.68
N GLY A 235 34.95 17.39 -18.20
CA GLY A 235 35.95 18.24 -18.83
C GLY A 235 36.52 17.73 -20.16
N ALA A 236 35.96 16.67 -20.76
CA ALA A 236 36.36 16.21 -22.10
C ALA A 236 35.82 17.09 -23.25
N ALA A 237 34.86 17.96 -22.96
CA ALA A 237 34.33 18.95 -23.90
C ALA A 237 33.91 20.24 -23.17
N ARG A 238 33.83 21.35 -23.91
CA ARG A 238 33.34 22.64 -23.39
C ARG A 238 32.62 23.44 -24.47
N LEU A 239 31.81 24.40 -24.07
CA LEU A 239 31.27 25.41 -25.00
C LEU A 239 32.40 26.38 -25.40
N THR A 240 32.49 26.77 -26.68
CA THR A 240 33.58 27.61 -27.20
C THR A 240 33.59 29.06 -26.68
N ASN A 241 32.52 29.49 -26.00
CA ASN A 241 32.39 30.81 -25.36
C ASN A 241 31.86 30.64 -23.92
N THR A 242 32.64 30.02 -23.04
CA THR A 242 32.23 29.74 -21.66
C THR A 242 31.82 30.99 -20.86
N ASP A 243 32.44 32.14 -21.12
CA ASP A 243 32.15 33.39 -20.38
C ASP A 243 30.87 34.10 -20.87
N SER A 244 30.41 33.80 -22.07
CA SER A 244 29.18 34.34 -22.66
C SER A 244 28.63 33.39 -23.73
N PRO A 245 28.04 32.26 -23.31
CA PRO A 245 27.54 31.28 -24.26
C PRO A 245 26.32 31.84 -25.01
N THR A 246 26.14 31.40 -26.25
CA THR A 246 24.96 31.77 -27.04
C THR A 246 23.69 31.29 -26.32
N PRO A 247 22.75 32.20 -25.98
CA PRO A 247 21.55 31.81 -25.25
C PRO A 247 20.58 31.03 -26.14
N ILE A 248 19.83 30.12 -25.52
CA ILE A 248 18.77 29.32 -26.15
C ILE A 248 17.47 30.15 -26.13
N PRO A 249 16.79 30.37 -27.27
CA PRO A 249 15.50 31.05 -27.30
C PRO A 249 14.41 30.17 -26.70
N ALA A 250 13.35 30.77 -26.15
CA ALA A 250 12.16 30.02 -25.74
C ALA A 250 11.42 29.38 -26.92
N ARG A 251 11.58 29.89 -28.14
CA ARG A 251 11.05 29.26 -29.35
C ARG A 251 11.97 29.51 -30.54
N GLY A 252 12.30 28.46 -31.29
CA GLY A 252 13.06 28.54 -32.54
C GLY A 252 14.35 27.72 -32.55
N LEU A 253 15.20 27.98 -33.54
CA LEU A 253 16.48 27.28 -33.74
C LEU A 253 17.64 28.10 -33.16
N VAL A 254 18.59 27.41 -32.53
CA VAL A 254 19.87 27.97 -32.08
C VAL A 254 21.00 27.02 -32.45
N THR A 255 22.18 27.57 -32.76
CA THR A 255 23.39 26.78 -32.98
C THR A 255 24.35 27.00 -31.81
N LEU A 256 24.70 25.93 -31.11
CA LEU A 256 25.73 25.92 -30.08
C LEU A 256 26.99 25.25 -30.63
N THR A 257 28.16 25.71 -30.20
CA THR A 257 29.43 25.13 -30.62
C THR A 257 30.17 24.55 -29.42
N VAL A 258 30.54 23.27 -29.53
CA VAL A 258 31.23 22.48 -28.52
C VAL A 258 32.63 22.15 -29.02
N GLU A 259 33.64 22.47 -28.23
CA GLU A 259 35.03 22.10 -28.47
C GLU A 259 35.33 20.76 -27.78
N ILE A 260 35.91 19.82 -28.53
CA ILE A 260 36.32 18.51 -28.02
C ILE A 260 37.77 18.57 -27.54
N LEU A 261 38.01 18.22 -26.28
CA LEU A 261 39.29 18.44 -25.61
C LEU A 261 40.11 17.17 -25.42
N GLU A 262 39.46 15.99 -25.32
CA GLU A 262 40.16 14.74 -25.01
C GLU A 262 39.66 13.54 -25.82
N PRO A 263 40.54 12.55 -26.12
CA PRO A 263 40.16 11.36 -26.85
C PRO A 263 39.46 10.33 -25.97
N GLY A 264 38.71 9.42 -26.59
CA GLY A 264 37.97 8.33 -25.93
C GLY A 264 36.46 8.40 -26.18
N PRO A 265 35.68 7.49 -25.57
CA PRO A 265 34.23 7.59 -25.58
C PRO A 265 33.80 8.88 -24.86
N LEU A 266 32.89 9.62 -25.47
CA LEU A 266 32.41 10.89 -24.96
C LEU A 266 30.89 10.96 -25.07
N THR A 267 30.21 11.28 -23.97
CA THR A 267 28.78 11.61 -24.02
C THR A 267 28.58 13.08 -23.70
N LEU A 268 28.00 13.82 -24.65
CA LEU A 268 27.59 15.21 -24.44
C LEU A 268 26.15 15.24 -23.95
N ARG A 269 25.89 15.94 -22.84
CA ARG A 269 24.56 16.20 -22.32
C ARG A 269 24.32 17.70 -22.25
N LEU A 270 23.34 18.18 -23.02
CA LEU A 270 23.03 19.61 -23.13
C LEU A 270 21.64 19.88 -22.54
N GLY A 271 21.53 20.93 -21.72
CA GLY A 271 20.27 21.39 -21.15
C GLY A 271 20.22 22.90 -20.97
N ILE A 272 19.22 23.36 -20.20
CA ILE A 272 19.10 24.75 -19.76
C ILE A 272 19.53 24.86 -18.31
N ALA A 273 20.42 25.80 -18.01
CA ALA A 273 20.89 26.07 -16.65
C ALA A 273 19.72 26.40 -15.70
N GLY A 274 19.74 25.81 -14.51
CA GLY A 274 18.72 26.03 -13.47
C GLY A 274 17.32 25.45 -13.77
N ARG A 275 17.11 24.78 -14.91
CA ARG A 275 15.80 24.23 -15.33
C ARG A 275 15.80 22.71 -15.47
N THR A 276 16.49 22.01 -14.57
CA THR A 276 16.64 20.54 -14.62
C THR A 276 15.29 19.82 -14.72
N LEU A 277 14.30 20.23 -13.94
CA LEU A 277 12.99 19.57 -13.89
C LEU A 277 12.03 20.02 -14.99
N THR A 278 12.26 21.20 -15.59
CA THR A 278 11.34 21.83 -16.54
C THR A 278 11.91 21.94 -17.95
N SER A 279 13.07 21.36 -18.22
CA SER A 279 13.65 21.33 -19.57
C SER A 279 14.29 19.99 -19.90
N THR A 280 14.25 19.62 -21.17
CA THR A 280 14.82 18.37 -21.67
C THR A 280 16.36 18.38 -21.60
N TRP A 281 16.97 17.21 -21.36
CA TRP A 281 18.41 17.01 -21.53
C TRP A 281 18.69 16.26 -22.82
N LEU A 282 19.31 16.92 -23.79
CA LEU A 282 19.73 16.31 -25.04
C LEU A 282 21.02 15.51 -24.81
N THR A 283 21.06 14.28 -25.30
CA THR A 283 22.24 13.41 -25.16
C THR A 283 22.79 13.04 -26.53
N LEU A 284 24.10 13.22 -26.73
CA LEU A 284 24.81 12.87 -27.95
C LEU A 284 26.08 12.09 -27.60
N PRO A 285 26.09 10.76 -27.77
CA PRO A 285 27.30 9.96 -27.62
C PRO A 285 28.18 10.08 -28.88
N LEU A 286 29.50 10.17 -28.69
CA LEU A 286 30.54 10.34 -29.72
C LEU A 286 31.74 9.45 -29.41
N GLU A 287 32.53 9.10 -30.44
CA GLU A 287 33.83 8.45 -30.30
C GLU A 287 34.94 9.44 -30.68
N VAL A 288 35.75 9.88 -29.72
CA VAL A 288 36.80 10.87 -29.99
C VAL A 288 38.13 10.18 -30.32
N ALA A 289 38.57 10.33 -31.56
CA ALA A 289 39.86 9.91 -32.07
C ALA A 289 40.95 10.97 -31.83
N GLY A 290 42.20 10.50 -31.76
CA GLY A 290 43.38 11.37 -31.71
C GLY A 290 44.33 10.97 -30.60
N SER A 291 45.63 11.05 -30.89
CA SER A 291 46.65 11.08 -29.86
C SER A 291 46.70 12.50 -29.31
N ARG A 292 46.65 12.64 -27.98
CA ARG A 292 46.93 13.91 -27.29
C ARG A 292 48.17 14.52 -27.95
N ARG A 293 48.07 15.70 -28.57
CA ARG A 293 49.27 16.47 -28.92
C ARG A 293 49.90 16.87 -27.59
N THR A 294 50.75 16.02 -27.03
CA THR A 294 51.77 16.44 -26.08
C THR A 294 52.82 17.20 -26.87
N SER A 295 52.51 18.43 -27.31
CA SER A 295 53.57 19.40 -27.43
C SER A 295 53.94 19.79 -26.00
N VAL A 296 54.70 18.93 -25.33
CA VAL A 296 55.58 19.40 -24.26
C VAL A 296 56.54 20.33 -24.99
N PRO A 297 56.50 21.65 -24.76
CA PRO A 297 57.55 22.50 -25.29
C PRO A 297 58.88 21.97 -24.73
N PRO A 298 59.98 21.93 -25.50
CA PRO A 298 61.27 21.60 -24.92
C PRO A 298 61.50 22.53 -23.72
N PRO A 299 62.09 22.05 -22.60
CA PRO A 299 62.42 22.91 -21.46
C PRO A 299 63.51 23.88 -21.92
N GLY A 300 63.07 25.00 -22.47
CA GLY A 300 63.90 26.02 -23.09
C GLY A 300 63.31 27.37 -22.75
N ALA A 301 63.86 27.98 -21.70
CA ALA A 301 63.75 29.39 -21.34
C ALA A 301 62.32 29.97 -21.40
N HIS A 302 61.49 29.60 -20.42
CA HIS A 302 60.52 30.58 -19.93
C HIS A 302 61.30 31.63 -19.15
N ASP A 303 61.50 32.79 -19.78
CA ASP A 303 61.64 34.03 -19.04
C ASP A 303 60.49 34.10 -18.03
N ALA A 304 60.83 34.46 -16.79
CA ALA A 304 59.91 34.62 -15.68
C ALA A 304 58.88 35.72 -15.97
N GLY A 305 57.82 35.36 -16.69
CA GLY A 305 56.51 36.01 -16.67
C GLY A 305 55.52 35.06 -16.01
N GLU A 306 54.67 35.60 -15.14
CA GLU A 306 53.66 34.90 -14.34
C GLU A 306 52.76 33.98 -15.19
N GLY A 307 53.21 32.74 -15.41
CA GLY A 307 52.40 31.69 -16.02
C GLY A 307 51.46 31.12 -14.95
N GLN A 308 50.27 31.70 -14.83
CA GLN A 308 49.24 31.20 -13.93
C GLN A 308 48.88 29.77 -14.35
N VAL A 309 49.17 28.78 -13.49
CA VAL A 309 48.76 27.39 -13.72
C VAL A 309 47.25 27.35 -13.71
N ASP A 310 46.64 26.85 -14.79
CA ASP A 310 45.21 26.57 -14.83
C ASP A 310 44.90 25.38 -13.90
N VAL A 311 44.55 25.70 -12.65
CA VAL A 311 44.25 24.73 -11.59
C VAL A 311 43.02 23.87 -11.90
N VAL A 312 42.10 24.35 -12.74
CA VAL A 312 40.91 23.61 -13.15
C VAL A 312 41.28 22.55 -14.18
N ALA A 313 42.11 22.92 -15.17
CA ALA A 313 42.67 21.97 -16.12
C ALA A 313 43.51 20.89 -15.42
N LEU A 314 44.28 21.27 -14.39
CA LEU A 314 45.04 20.32 -13.56
C LEU A 314 44.11 19.37 -12.79
N ALA A 315 43.07 19.88 -12.12
CA ALA A 315 42.12 19.05 -11.38
C ALA A 315 41.45 18.02 -12.30
N ARG A 316 40.91 18.45 -13.45
CA ARG A 316 40.32 17.56 -14.46
C ARG A 316 41.30 16.49 -14.96
N HIS A 317 42.58 16.86 -15.10
CA HIS A 317 43.60 15.90 -15.49
C HIS A 317 43.83 14.84 -14.42
N LEU A 318 43.91 15.25 -13.15
CA LEU A 318 44.13 14.37 -12.02
C LEU A 318 42.94 13.45 -11.78
N THR A 319 41.69 13.92 -11.88
CA THR A 319 40.46 13.10 -11.71
C THR A 319 40.44 11.90 -12.66
N ARG A 320 41.07 12.00 -13.83
CA ARG A 320 41.07 10.94 -14.84
C ARG A 320 42.29 10.02 -14.79
N ARG A 321 43.42 10.50 -14.26
CA ARG A 321 44.71 9.81 -14.39
C ARG A 321 45.34 9.42 -13.07
N ALA A 322 44.99 10.10 -12.00
CA ALA A 322 45.52 9.85 -10.70
C ALA A 322 44.53 8.96 -9.93
N ASP A 323 45.05 7.88 -9.37
CA ASP A 323 44.31 7.04 -8.43
C ASP A 323 44.49 7.65 -7.03
N LEU A 324 43.78 8.75 -6.79
CA LEU A 324 43.80 9.48 -5.52
C LEU A 324 42.62 9.00 -4.67
N SER A 325 42.89 8.73 -3.39
CA SER A 325 41.80 8.49 -2.45
C SER A 325 40.98 9.76 -2.23
N ALA A 326 39.76 9.63 -1.73
CA ALA A 326 38.92 10.79 -1.42
C ALA A 326 39.58 11.74 -0.38
N GLY A 327 40.40 11.20 0.53
CA GLY A 327 41.16 12.01 1.50
C GLY A 327 42.25 12.83 0.79
N ASP A 328 43.05 12.18 -0.05
CA ASP A 328 44.11 12.85 -0.83
C ASP A 328 43.53 13.95 -1.74
N TRP A 329 42.32 13.72 -2.28
CA TRP A 329 41.59 14.71 -3.06
C TRP A 329 41.23 15.94 -2.24
N LEU A 330 40.71 15.77 -1.02
CA LEU A 330 40.35 16.87 -0.14
C LEU A 330 41.59 17.68 0.27
N ASP A 331 42.68 17.01 0.66
CA ASP A 331 43.92 17.68 1.03
C ASP A 331 44.47 18.49 -0.14
N LEU A 332 44.50 17.91 -1.35
CA LEU A 332 44.94 18.61 -2.55
C LEU A 332 44.05 19.82 -2.88
N LEU A 333 42.74 19.67 -2.77
CA LEU A 333 41.78 20.73 -3.07
C LEU A 333 41.88 21.86 -2.05
N ASP A 334 41.96 21.55 -0.77
CA ASP A 334 41.92 22.53 0.32
C ASP A 334 43.26 23.27 0.49
N GLU A 335 44.39 22.57 0.34
CA GLU A 335 45.71 23.18 0.52
C GLU A 335 46.20 23.93 -0.72
N PHE A 336 45.81 23.51 -1.93
CA PHE A 336 46.44 24.01 -3.17
C PHE A 336 45.44 24.58 -4.19
N LEU A 337 44.37 23.85 -4.54
CA LEU A 337 43.56 24.20 -5.72
C LEU A 337 42.49 25.25 -5.41
N LEU A 338 41.69 25.08 -4.36
CA LEU A 338 40.66 26.04 -3.95
C LEU A 338 41.25 27.37 -3.46
N PRO A 339 42.39 27.43 -2.73
CA PRO A 339 43.04 28.71 -2.44
C PRO A 339 43.41 29.52 -3.68
N ALA A 340 43.74 28.85 -4.79
CA ALA A 340 44.06 29.48 -6.06
C ALA A 340 42.81 29.89 -6.87
N ALA A 341 41.67 29.21 -6.68
CA ALA A 341 40.42 29.48 -7.38
C ALA A 341 39.19 29.13 -6.51
N ALA A 342 38.93 29.93 -5.47
CA ALA A 342 37.98 29.59 -4.39
C ALA A 342 36.52 29.46 -4.82
N SER A 343 36.12 30.13 -5.90
CA SER A 343 34.75 30.14 -6.41
C SER A 343 34.58 29.28 -7.66
N ASP A 344 35.60 28.49 -8.05
CA ASP A 344 35.48 27.66 -9.24
C ASP A 344 34.50 26.51 -9.02
N VAL A 345 33.47 26.45 -9.86
CA VAL A 345 32.37 25.49 -9.75
C VAL A 345 32.84 24.04 -9.94
N THR A 346 33.87 23.82 -10.77
CA THR A 346 34.43 22.47 -10.99
C THR A 346 35.14 22.00 -9.73
N LEU A 347 36.01 22.85 -9.16
CA LEU A 347 36.76 22.50 -7.95
C LEU A 347 35.84 22.31 -6.73
N LEU A 348 34.83 23.15 -6.58
CA LEU A 348 33.82 23.01 -5.52
C LEU A 348 33.00 21.72 -5.67
N GLY A 349 32.66 21.34 -6.91
CA GLY A 349 31.98 20.08 -7.22
C GLY A 349 32.84 18.85 -6.87
N LEU A 350 34.13 18.88 -7.23
CA LEU A 350 35.07 17.80 -6.86
C LEU A 350 35.26 17.70 -5.34
N ALA A 351 35.37 18.84 -4.64
CA ALA A 351 35.49 18.87 -3.19
C ALA A 351 34.24 18.27 -2.52
N ALA A 352 33.05 18.58 -3.04
CA ALA A 352 31.81 17.98 -2.56
C ALA A 352 31.76 16.47 -2.78
N LEU A 353 32.17 15.98 -3.96
CA LEU A 353 32.18 14.54 -4.23
C LEU A 353 33.17 13.78 -3.35
N ALA A 354 34.37 14.32 -3.15
CA ALA A 354 35.38 13.75 -2.26
C ALA A 354 34.91 13.76 -0.80
N ALA A 355 34.32 14.87 -0.34
CA ALA A 355 33.74 14.99 1.00
C ALA A 355 32.61 13.99 1.25
N ALA A 356 31.71 13.81 0.27
CA ALA A 356 30.63 12.83 0.35
C ALA A 356 31.14 11.39 0.50
N THR A 357 32.26 11.05 -0.16
CA THR A 357 32.90 9.73 -0.05
C THR A 357 33.47 9.48 1.35
N GLN A 358 33.87 10.53 2.05
CA GLN A 358 34.33 10.50 3.45
C GLN A 358 33.18 10.72 4.46
N ALA A 359 31.94 10.82 4.00
CA ALA A 359 30.77 11.18 4.80
C ALA A 359 30.89 12.52 5.55
N ASP A 360 31.68 13.48 5.05
CA ASP A 360 31.72 14.87 5.53
C ASP A 360 30.62 15.68 4.83
N TRP A 361 29.38 15.49 5.25
CA TRP A 361 28.22 16.10 4.62
C TRP A 361 28.13 17.62 4.84
N GLU A 362 28.66 18.12 5.96
CA GLU A 362 28.70 19.57 6.19
C GLU A 362 29.62 20.27 5.16
N ARG A 363 30.77 19.66 4.82
CA ARG A 363 31.62 20.13 3.73
C ARG A 363 30.91 20.08 2.39
N VAL A 364 30.16 19.01 2.09
CA VAL A 364 29.34 18.91 0.88
C VAL A 364 28.39 20.11 0.77
N ILE A 365 27.66 20.41 1.83
CA ILE A 365 26.71 21.54 1.87
C ILE A 365 27.43 22.86 1.63
N ARG A 366 28.54 23.13 2.35
CA ARG A 366 29.31 24.37 2.17
C ARG A 366 29.79 24.55 0.72
N SER A 367 30.34 23.50 0.11
CA SER A 367 30.87 23.57 -1.25
C SER A 367 29.76 23.75 -2.30
N LEU A 368 28.66 23.00 -2.19
CA LEU A 368 27.59 23.03 -3.19
C LEU A 368 26.64 24.23 -3.05
N CYS A 369 26.47 24.79 -1.85
CA CYS A 369 25.73 26.04 -1.66
C CYS A 369 26.47 27.25 -2.28
N ALA A 370 27.78 27.18 -2.46
CA ALA A 370 28.56 28.23 -3.14
C ALA A 370 28.38 28.23 -4.67
N ILE A 371 27.81 27.15 -5.24
CA ILE A 371 27.53 27.02 -6.67
C ILE A 371 26.11 27.51 -6.94
N ALA A 372 25.92 28.56 -7.75
CA ALA A 372 24.58 29.06 -8.10
C ALA A 372 23.83 28.08 -9.02
N ASP A 373 24.46 27.70 -10.14
CA ASP A 373 23.87 26.83 -11.17
C ASP A 373 24.38 25.38 -11.03
N ARG A 374 23.83 24.65 -10.06
CA ARG A 374 24.21 23.25 -9.81
C ARG A 374 23.75 22.33 -10.95
N THR A 375 24.59 21.35 -11.25
CA THR A 375 24.20 20.22 -12.12
C THR A 375 23.16 19.33 -11.42
N PRO A 376 22.41 18.49 -12.16
CA PRO A 376 21.45 17.56 -11.55
C PRO A 376 22.08 16.68 -10.45
N ASP A 377 23.27 16.14 -10.72
CA ASP A 377 23.99 15.27 -9.79
C ASP A 377 24.44 16.03 -8.54
N GLN A 378 24.93 17.27 -8.70
CA GLN A 378 25.27 18.16 -7.59
C GLN A 378 24.03 18.52 -6.76
N GLN A 379 22.89 18.78 -7.42
CA GLN A 379 21.64 19.09 -6.75
C GLN A 379 21.14 17.89 -5.93
N ASN A 380 21.21 16.68 -6.48
CA ASN A 380 20.88 15.45 -5.75
C ASN A 380 21.82 15.21 -4.56
N LEU A 381 23.13 15.39 -4.77
CA LEU A 381 24.12 15.24 -3.70
C LEU A 381 23.90 16.25 -2.58
N LEU A 382 23.59 17.50 -2.90
CA LEU A 382 23.24 18.54 -1.93
C LEU A 382 21.97 18.15 -1.15
N LEU A 383 20.91 17.69 -1.83
CA LEU A 383 19.69 17.26 -1.15
C LEU A 383 19.99 16.17 -0.11
N ARG A 384 20.75 15.15 -0.51
CA ARG A 384 21.13 14.05 0.39
C ARG A 384 21.94 14.55 1.59
N ALA A 385 22.93 15.40 1.37
CA ALA A 385 23.72 15.98 2.45
C ALA A 385 22.85 16.80 3.41
N CYS A 386 21.93 17.63 2.88
CA CYS A 386 20.99 18.40 3.70
C CYS A 386 20.05 17.50 4.53
N ILE A 387 19.61 16.37 3.97
CA ILE A 387 18.77 15.40 4.67
C ILE A 387 19.55 14.74 5.82
N LEU A 388 20.75 14.25 5.55
CA LEU A 388 21.59 13.55 6.53
C LEU A 388 22.03 14.48 7.68
N GLU A 389 22.34 15.75 7.38
CA GLU A 389 22.71 16.77 8.37
C GLU A 389 21.49 17.43 9.06
N GLY A 390 20.26 17.09 8.66
CA GLY A 390 19.05 17.66 9.23
C GLY A 390 18.84 19.15 8.96
N ARG A 391 19.34 19.67 7.83
CA ARG A 391 19.23 21.09 7.41
C ARG A 391 17.88 21.38 6.76
N ASN A 392 16.82 21.34 7.58
CA ASN A 392 15.41 21.44 7.16
C ASN A 392 15.09 22.68 6.30
N ASP A 393 15.74 23.81 6.58
CA ASP A 393 15.63 25.05 5.80
C ASP A 393 16.10 24.88 4.36
N LEU A 394 17.23 24.18 4.18
CA LEU A 394 17.79 23.89 2.86
C LEU A 394 17.06 22.75 2.17
N VAL A 395 16.62 21.70 2.89
CA VAL A 395 15.84 20.60 2.29
C VAL A 395 14.63 21.16 1.55
N ARG A 396 13.85 22.07 2.17
CA ARG A 396 12.69 22.71 1.52
C ARG A 396 13.04 23.45 0.24
N GLN A 397 14.21 24.08 0.18
CA GLN A 397 14.65 24.85 -0.99
C GLN A 397 15.18 23.95 -2.12
N VAL A 398 15.87 22.87 -1.74
CA VAL A 398 16.64 22.02 -2.67
C VAL A 398 15.78 20.91 -3.26
N ILE A 399 14.82 20.38 -2.49
CA ILE A 399 13.99 19.24 -2.89
C ILE A 399 13.13 19.54 -4.12
N ASP A 400 12.70 20.80 -4.27
CA ASP A 400 11.87 21.26 -5.39
C ASP A 400 12.62 21.40 -6.71
N ALA A 401 13.95 21.50 -6.65
CA ALA A 401 14.82 21.58 -7.83
C ALA A 401 15.52 20.24 -8.16
N THR A 402 15.32 19.20 -7.33
CA THR A 402 16.01 17.91 -7.48
C THR A 402 15.21 16.94 -8.34
N ASP A 403 15.87 16.39 -9.36
CA ASP A 403 15.33 15.28 -10.16
C ASP A 403 15.58 13.94 -9.44
N LEU A 404 14.50 13.18 -9.26
CA LEU A 404 14.48 11.87 -8.60
C LEU A 404 13.95 10.77 -9.55
N THR A 405 13.90 11.04 -10.85
CA THR A 405 13.44 10.06 -11.86
C THR A 405 14.46 8.97 -12.14
N ASN A 406 15.75 9.20 -11.85
CA ASN A 406 16.78 8.18 -11.95
C ASN A 406 16.67 7.21 -10.76
N GLY A 407 16.55 5.91 -11.05
CA GLY A 407 16.40 4.87 -10.02
C GLY A 407 17.55 4.81 -9.01
N ASP A 408 18.80 4.98 -9.44
CA ASP A 408 19.96 4.96 -8.53
C ASP A 408 19.94 6.16 -7.58
N ASP A 409 19.58 7.33 -8.09
CA ASP A 409 19.48 8.56 -7.32
C ASP A 409 18.29 8.53 -6.35
N LEU A 410 17.17 7.93 -6.77
CA LEU A 410 16.03 7.67 -5.90
C LEU A 410 16.41 6.72 -4.76
N ILE A 411 17.08 5.60 -5.04
CA ILE A 411 17.52 4.64 -4.00
C ILE A 411 18.43 5.35 -2.99
N ARG A 412 19.39 6.14 -3.46
CA ARG A 412 20.29 6.92 -2.60
C ARG A 412 19.55 7.98 -1.78
N PHE A 413 18.52 8.60 -2.35
CA PHE A 413 17.64 9.53 -1.63
C PHE A 413 16.84 8.81 -0.54
N LEU A 414 16.22 7.67 -0.85
CA LEU A 414 15.44 6.88 0.11
C LEU A 414 16.31 6.40 1.28
N HIS A 415 17.54 5.93 1.02
CA HIS A 415 18.50 5.60 2.08
C HIS A 415 18.86 6.81 2.93
N ALA A 416 19.15 7.97 2.30
CA ALA A 416 19.45 9.19 3.05
C ALA A 416 18.27 9.61 3.96
N VAL A 417 17.03 9.44 3.50
CA VAL A 417 15.83 9.71 4.29
C VAL A 417 15.65 8.71 5.43
N ALA A 418 15.94 7.43 5.21
CA ALA A 418 15.87 6.40 6.24
C ALA A 418 16.88 6.63 7.38
N ASP A 419 18.03 7.21 7.06
CA ASP A 419 19.10 7.56 8.02
C ASP A 419 18.97 9.00 8.56
N ALA A 420 17.93 9.75 8.15
CA ALA A 420 17.77 11.15 8.52
C ALA A 420 17.27 11.33 9.97
N PRO A 421 17.49 12.52 10.56
CA PRO A 421 16.78 12.92 11.76
C PRO A 421 15.26 12.88 11.57
N ALA A 422 14.52 12.43 12.59
CA ALA A 422 13.06 12.24 12.52
C ALA A 422 12.28 13.46 12.02
N ALA A 423 12.69 14.67 12.45
CA ALA A 423 12.07 15.92 12.00
C ALA A 423 12.25 16.17 10.48
N THR A 424 13.39 15.76 9.93
CA THR A 424 13.72 15.91 8.52
C THR A 424 12.99 14.87 7.68
N ALA A 425 12.96 13.61 8.11
CA ALA A 425 12.17 12.56 7.47
C ALA A 425 10.67 12.92 7.41
N GLN A 426 10.12 13.44 8.52
CA GLN A 426 8.74 13.91 8.56
C GLN A 426 8.52 15.10 7.62
N LEU A 427 9.46 16.06 7.54
CA LEU A 427 9.37 17.19 6.61
C LEU A 427 9.34 16.72 5.16
N VAL A 428 10.22 15.78 4.77
CA VAL A 428 10.28 15.23 3.42
C VAL A 428 8.96 14.54 3.05
N LEU A 429 8.42 13.71 3.96
CA LEU A 429 7.15 13.03 3.70
C LEU A 429 5.97 14.01 3.63
N THR A 430 5.89 14.99 4.53
CA THR A 430 4.86 16.03 4.46
C THR A 430 4.94 16.80 3.14
N HIS A 431 6.14 17.15 2.70
CA HIS A 431 6.35 17.82 1.41
C HIS A 431 5.90 16.94 0.24
N GLU A 432 6.14 15.62 0.27
CA GLU A 432 5.62 14.68 -0.73
C GLU A 432 4.09 14.62 -0.76
N LEU A 433 3.44 14.55 0.41
CA LEU A 433 1.98 14.51 0.51
C LEU A 433 1.33 15.80 -0.05
N GLU A 434 1.97 16.95 0.16
CA GLU A 434 1.51 18.26 -0.30
C GLU A 434 1.79 18.49 -1.79
N HIS A 435 2.99 18.16 -2.26
CA HIS A 435 3.49 18.57 -3.58
C HIS A 435 3.57 17.44 -4.62
N ARG A 436 3.32 16.18 -4.24
CA ARG A 436 3.28 15.01 -5.15
C ARG A 436 4.53 14.92 -6.04
N MET A 437 5.70 14.81 -5.42
CA MET A 437 6.96 14.74 -6.15
C MET A 437 7.16 13.37 -6.80
N LEU A 438 6.82 12.30 -6.07
CA LEU A 438 7.05 10.92 -6.47
C LEU A 438 5.79 10.27 -7.04
N GLY A 439 6.01 9.35 -7.97
CA GLY A 439 5.01 8.41 -8.44
C GLY A 439 4.45 7.55 -7.30
N ASP A 440 3.26 7.01 -7.51
CA ASP A 440 2.55 6.19 -6.53
C ASP A 440 3.38 4.97 -6.06
N GLU A 441 4.24 4.44 -6.95
CA GLU A 441 5.14 3.33 -6.64
C GLU A 441 6.24 3.73 -5.65
N HIS A 442 6.99 4.79 -5.97
CA HIS A 442 8.10 5.28 -5.15
C HIS A 442 7.64 5.97 -3.87
N ARG A 443 6.39 6.45 -3.83
CA ARG A 443 5.81 7.03 -2.61
C ARG A 443 5.62 5.98 -1.52
N ALA A 444 5.17 4.77 -1.88
CA ALA A 444 5.09 3.67 -0.92
C ALA A 444 6.47 3.34 -0.33
N ASP A 445 7.52 3.37 -1.16
CA ASP A 445 8.90 3.16 -0.71
C ASP A 445 9.37 4.27 0.25
N LEU A 446 9.04 5.53 -0.05
CA LEU A 446 9.31 6.67 0.84
C LEU A 446 8.57 6.53 2.19
N VAL A 447 7.29 6.15 2.16
CA VAL A 447 6.50 5.91 3.37
C VAL A 447 7.13 4.80 4.20
N ASN A 448 7.50 3.67 3.58
CA ASN A 448 8.16 2.57 4.27
C ASN A 448 9.51 2.99 4.89
N ALA A 449 10.32 3.76 4.16
CA ALA A 449 11.60 4.28 4.65
C ALA A 449 11.44 5.24 5.84
N THR A 450 10.38 6.04 5.85
CA THR A 450 10.14 7.06 6.88
C THR A 450 9.26 6.59 8.04
N TRP A 451 8.49 5.50 7.88
CA TRP A 451 7.38 5.12 8.77
C TRP A 451 7.74 5.11 10.26
N ARG A 452 8.89 4.50 10.58
CA ARG A 452 9.40 4.37 11.95
C ARG A 452 9.90 5.69 12.55
N LEU A 453 10.24 6.65 11.70
CA LEU A 453 10.76 7.96 12.10
C LEU A 453 9.64 8.97 12.37
N LEU A 454 8.46 8.78 11.76
CA LEU A 454 7.32 9.68 11.91
C LEU A 454 6.91 9.80 13.38
N GLN A 455 6.69 11.02 13.85
CA GLN A 455 6.24 11.27 15.23
C GLN A 455 4.77 11.69 15.30
N SER A 456 4.26 12.34 14.25
CA SER A 456 2.86 12.79 14.15
C SER A 456 1.93 11.68 13.68
N ASP A 457 0.87 11.45 14.44
CA ASP A 457 -0.17 10.49 14.06
C ASP A 457 -1.00 10.99 12.86
N ASP A 458 -1.19 12.31 12.71
CA ASP A 458 -1.88 12.88 11.55
C ASP A 458 -1.10 12.61 10.25
N VAL A 459 0.23 12.81 10.27
CA VAL A 459 1.08 12.51 9.11
C VAL A 459 1.09 11.01 8.81
N ARG A 460 1.11 10.15 9.83
CA ARG A 460 0.99 8.70 9.64
C ARG A 460 -0.34 8.29 9.00
N CYS A 461 -1.44 8.88 9.45
CA CYS A 461 -2.76 8.60 8.88
C CYS A 461 -2.81 9.05 7.42
N ALA A 462 -2.37 10.28 7.12
CA ALA A 462 -2.32 10.79 5.75
C ALA A 462 -1.42 9.93 4.84
N ALA A 463 -0.26 9.49 5.33
CA ALA A 463 0.64 8.62 4.59
C ALA A 463 0.06 7.22 4.36
N ALA A 464 -0.56 6.62 5.39
CA ALA A 464 -1.20 5.32 5.27
C ALA A 464 -2.41 5.37 4.33
N GLU A 465 -3.21 6.43 4.38
CA GLU A 465 -4.32 6.67 3.46
C GLU A 465 -3.85 6.83 2.02
N ASP A 466 -2.74 7.55 1.81
CA ASP A 466 -2.19 7.72 0.47
C ASP A 466 -1.66 6.41 -0.12
N VAL A 467 -1.03 5.56 0.71
CA VAL A 467 -0.67 4.18 0.31
C VAL A 467 -1.93 3.34 0.08
N ALA A 468 -2.93 3.44 0.97
CA ALA A 468 -4.19 2.71 0.87
C ALA A 468 -4.98 3.04 -0.39
N TYR A 469 -4.80 4.25 -0.93
CA TYR A 469 -5.37 4.63 -2.21
C TYR A 469 -4.95 3.64 -3.30
N VAL A 470 -3.68 3.22 -3.34
CA VAL A 470 -3.15 2.29 -4.35
C VAL A 470 -3.34 0.84 -3.92
N ASP A 471 -2.98 0.52 -2.67
CA ASP A 471 -3.07 -0.80 -2.05
C ASP A 471 -3.64 -0.65 -0.63
N PRO A 472 -4.96 -0.86 -0.46
CA PRO A 472 -5.60 -0.76 0.85
C PRO A 472 -5.00 -1.70 1.90
N GLU A 473 -4.52 -2.89 1.51
CA GLU A 473 -3.90 -3.82 2.45
C GLU A 473 -2.56 -3.31 2.96
N ALA A 474 -1.73 -2.73 2.09
CA ALA A 474 -0.48 -2.11 2.50
C ALA A 474 -0.72 -0.95 3.47
N GLY A 475 -1.70 -0.07 3.16
CA GLY A 475 -2.09 1.02 4.07
C GLY A 475 -2.57 0.51 5.43
N ALA A 476 -3.42 -0.53 5.44
CA ALA A 476 -3.88 -1.16 6.68
C ALA A 476 -2.74 -1.79 7.48
N ARG A 477 -1.77 -2.44 6.83
CA ARG A 477 -0.59 -3.01 7.51
C ARG A 477 0.23 -1.95 8.22
N LEU A 478 0.40 -0.77 7.62
CA LEU A 478 1.11 0.35 8.26
C LEU A 478 0.42 0.77 9.57
N LEU A 479 -0.90 0.98 9.56
CA LEU A 479 -1.66 1.34 10.77
C LEU A 479 -1.58 0.24 11.84
N LEU A 480 -1.71 -1.02 11.44
CA LEU A 480 -1.66 -2.17 12.33
C LEU A 480 -0.26 -2.44 12.91
N ASP A 481 0.82 -2.07 12.21
CA ASP A 481 2.20 -2.15 12.71
C ASP A 481 2.44 -1.10 13.79
N ARG A 482 1.86 0.10 13.64
CA ARG A 482 2.00 1.18 14.62
C ARG A 482 1.15 0.97 15.88
N TRP A 483 -0.07 0.49 15.70
CA TRP A 483 -1.04 0.23 16.75
C TRP A 483 -1.50 -1.22 16.69
N ASP A 484 -0.63 -2.11 17.17
CA ASP A 484 -0.83 -3.56 17.23
C ASP A 484 -1.99 -3.97 18.17
N LYS A 485 -2.37 -3.09 19.09
CA LYS A 485 -3.50 -3.27 20.01
C LYS A 485 -4.62 -2.27 19.72
N ALA A 486 -5.84 -2.78 19.60
CA ALA A 486 -7.03 -1.98 19.28
C ALA A 486 -7.31 -0.86 20.29
N ASP A 487 -7.16 -1.12 21.58
CA ASP A 487 -7.38 -0.14 22.66
C ASP A 487 -6.42 1.06 22.61
N SER A 488 -5.24 0.88 22.02
CA SER A 488 -4.22 1.92 21.85
C SER A 488 -4.38 2.77 20.58
N MET A 489 -5.18 2.31 19.61
CA MET A 489 -5.36 2.99 18.32
C MET A 489 -6.28 4.21 18.48
N PRO A 490 -5.86 5.43 18.06
CA PRO A 490 -6.73 6.61 18.07
C PRO A 490 -7.94 6.47 17.13
N ASP A 491 -8.95 7.34 17.27
CA ASP A 491 -10.21 7.23 16.50
C ASP A 491 -10.00 7.38 14.99
N THR A 492 -9.20 8.37 14.53
CA THR A 492 -8.94 8.60 13.10
C THR A 492 -8.34 7.37 12.38
N PRO A 493 -7.20 6.78 12.81
CA PRO A 493 -6.68 5.58 12.17
C PRO A 493 -7.59 4.36 12.32
N LEU A 494 -8.38 4.29 13.40
CA LEU A 494 -9.37 3.23 13.59
C LEU A 494 -10.48 3.32 12.54
N GLU A 495 -10.99 4.52 12.29
CA GLU A 495 -12.00 4.75 11.25
C GLU A 495 -11.47 4.43 9.85
N LEU A 496 -10.26 4.90 9.51
CA LEU A 496 -9.61 4.58 8.23
C LEU A 496 -9.45 3.06 8.03
N LEU A 497 -8.94 2.34 9.02
CA LEU A 497 -8.77 0.89 8.97
C LEU A 497 -10.11 0.17 8.72
N LEU A 498 -11.17 0.61 9.41
CA LEU A 498 -12.50 0.05 9.24
C LEU A 498 -13.12 0.44 7.90
N ASP A 499 -12.91 1.66 7.42
CA ASP A 499 -13.39 2.13 6.12
C ASP A 499 -12.79 1.32 4.98
N TRP A 500 -11.49 1.00 5.03
CA TRP A 500 -10.86 0.15 4.00
C TRP A 500 -11.35 -1.29 4.07
N GLY A 501 -11.64 -1.81 5.27
CA GLY A 501 -12.30 -3.12 5.44
C GLY A 501 -11.49 -4.32 4.94
N VAL A 502 -10.17 -4.18 4.86
CA VAL A 502 -9.23 -5.22 4.40
C VAL A 502 -8.58 -5.95 5.57
N LEU A 503 -7.88 -7.07 5.30
CA LEU A 503 -7.28 -7.96 6.33
C LEU A 503 -8.29 -8.50 7.34
N PRO A 504 -9.35 -9.18 6.87
CA PRO A 504 -10.53 -9.56 7.67
C PRO A 504 -10.23 -10.34 8.96
N HIS A 505 -9.18 -11.15 8.95
CA HIS A 505 -8.74 -11.96 10.09
C HIS A 505 -8.06 -11.15 11.21
N ARG A 506 -7.71 -9.89 10.97
CA ARG A 506 -7.10 -8.98 11.97
C ARG A 506 -8.06 -7.90 12.46
N LEU A 507 -9.20 -7.70 11.80
CA LEU A 507 -10.11 -6.58 12.07
C LEU A 507 -10.96 -6.77 13.34
N ALA A 508 -11.21 -8.00 13.79
CA ALA A 508 -12.17 -8.25 14.87
C ALA A 508 -11.91 -7.42 16.15
N PRO A 509 -10.68 -7.33 16.69
CA PRO A 509 -10.41 -6.51 17.87
C PRO A 509 -10.70 -5.02 17.67
N TYR A 510 -10.46 -4.50 16.45
CA TYR A 510 -10.64 -3.09 16.11
C TYR A 510 -12.12 -2.74 15.90
N VAL A 511 -12.89 -3.62 15.25
CA VAL A 511 -14.35 -3.46 15.14
C VAL A 511 -15.00 -3.42 16.53
N ARG A 512 -14.59 -4.33 17.42
CA ARG A 512 -15.03 -4.38 18.82
C ARG A 512 -14.70 -3.11 19.58
N GLU A 513 -13.48 -2.60 19.44
CA GLU A 513 -13.08 -1.34 20.07
C GLU A 513 -13.90 -0.15 19.56
N ARG A 514 -14.17 -0.06 18.24
CA ARG A 514 -15.02 1.00 17.70
C ARG A 514 -16.44 0.92 18.24
N LEU A 515 -17.03 -0.29 18.32
CA LEU A 515 -18.35 -0.51 18.92
C LEU A 515 -18.37 -0.06 20.39
N ARG A 516 -17.33 -0.41 21.16
CA ARG A 516 -17.19 -0.01 22.56
C ARG A 516 -17.15 1.51 22.71
N ARG A 517 -16.32 2.20 21.93
CA ARG A 517 -16.21 3.68 21.94
C ARG A 517 -17.50 4.35 21.51
N ALA A 518 -18.09 3.88 20.41
CA ALA A 518 -19.34 4.41 19.88
C ALA A 518 -20.49 4.28 20.88
N ALA A 519 -20.59 3.12 21.57
CA ALA A 519 -21.60 2.89 22.60
C ALA A 519 -21.42 3.80 23.84
N LEU A 520 -20.17 4.10 24.21
CA LEU A 520 -19.87 5.00 25.33
C LEU A 520 -20.17 6.47 24.99
N GLN A 521 -19.92 6.86 23.74
CA GLN A 521 -20.14 8.23 23.24
C GLN A 521 -21.59 8.46 22.78
N GLY A 522 -22.38 7.40 22.58
CA GLY A 522 -23.71 7.50 21.99
C GLY A 522 -23.68 7.86 20.50
N ASP A 523 -22.67 7.37 19.77
CA ASP A 523 -22.41 7.67 18.36
C ASP A 523 -23.03 6.60 17.42
N PRO A 524 -24.22 6.84 16.83
CA PRO A 524 -24.86 5.89 15.93
C PRO A 524 -24.09 5.68 14.64
N ALA A 525 -23.41 6.71 14.12
CA ALA A 525 -22.67 6.63 12.87
C ALA A 525 -21.47 5.68 13.02
N GLY A 526 -20.79 5.74 14.16
CA GLY A 526 -19.70 4.83 14.51
C GLY A 526 -20.13 3.37 14.65
N ILE A 527 -21.33 3.11 15.21
CA ILE A 527 -21.89 1.76 15.26
C ILE A 527 -22.20 1.26 13.85
N GLU A 528 -22.84 2.08 13.02
CA GLU A 528 -23.18 1.70 11.64
C GLU A 528 -21.92 1.40 10.80
N LEU A 529 -20.85 2.19 10.96
CA LEU A 529 -19.56 1.91 10.32
C LEU A 529 -19.02 0.53 10.72
N ALA A 530 -19.02 0.21 12.01
CA ALA A 530 -18.58 -1.10 12.51
C ALA A 530 -19.47 -2.25 12.01
N LEU A 531 -20.80 -2.05 11.96
CA LEU A 531 -21.76 -3.05 11.47
C LEU A 531 -21.52 -3.43 10.01
N LYS A 532 -21.16 -2.46 9.15
CA LYS A 532 -20.82 -2.72 7.73
C LYS A 532 -19.64 -3.68 7.57
N ARG A 533 -18.84 -3.90 8.61
CA ARG A 533 -17.64 -4.75 8.59
C ARG A 533 -17.80 -6.09 9.28
N ILE A 534 -18.91 -6.36 9.96
CA ILE A 534 -19.14 -7.67 10.63
C ILE A 534 -19.07 -8.84 9.65
N HIS A 535 -19.57 -8.67 8.43
CA HIS A 535 -19.56 -9.73 7.42
C HIS A 535 -18.15 -10.03 6.89
N SER A 536 -17.24 -9.05 6.94
CA SER A 536 -15.84 -9.25 6.58
C SER A 536 -15.07 -10.02 7.66
N ILE A 537 -15.51 -10.02 8.92
CA ILE A 537 -14.81 -10.69 10.02
C ILE A 537 -14.82 -12.22 9.83
N GLY A 538 -13.72 -12.86 10.24
CA GLY A 538 -13.57 -14.31 10.26
C GLY A 538 -14.70 -15.02 11.03
N VAL A 539 -15.03 -16.23 10.60
CA VAL A 539 -16.20 -16.98 11.11
C VAL A 539 -16.16 -17.20 12.62
N ASN A 540 -14.97 -17.40 13.19
CA ASN A 540 -14.80 -17.67 14.62
C ASN A 540 -15.02 -16.42 15.50
N ASP A 541 -14.63 -15.23 15.02
CA ASP A 541 -14.74 -13.99 15.81
C ASP A 541 -16.10 -13.30 15.63
N ARG A 542 -16.79 -13.61 14.53
CA ARG A 542 -18.06 -12.98 14.14
C ARG A 542 -19.14 -13.04 15.23
N PRO A 543 -19.40 -14.17 15.93
CA PRO A 543 -20.46 -14.23 16.93
C PRO A 543 -20.23 -13.24 18.08
N LEU A 544 -18.99 -13.13 18.54
CA LEU A 544 -18.62 -12.21 19.62
C LEU A 544 -18.80 -10.75 19.19
N VAL A 545 -18.38 -10.39 17.97
CA VAL A 545 -18.56 -9.03 17.45
C VAL A 545 -20.04 -8.69 17.26
N GLN A 546 -20.86 -9.63 16.77
CA GLN A 546 -22.31 -9.46 16.64
C GLN A 546 -22.98 -9.23 18.01
N LEU A 547 -22.56 -9.99 19.03
CA LEU A 547 -23.05 -9.80 20.40
C LEU A 547 -22.70 -8.41 20.95
N GLU A 548 -21.45 -7.98 20.80
CA GLU A 548 -21.04 -6.65 21.26
C GLU A 548 -21.77 -5.52 20.52
N ALA A 549 -22.02 -5.70 19.23
CA ALA A 549 -22.80 -4.75 18.44
C ALA A 549 -24.26 -4.68 18.90
N ALA A 550 -24.89 -5.83 19.19
CA ALA A 550 -26.24 -5.88 19.75
C ALA A 550 -26.31 -5.16 21.11
N LEU A 551 -25.35 -5.44 21.99
CA LEU A 551 -25.25 -4.79 23.31
C LEU A 551 -25.04 -3.27 23.20
N ALA A 552 -24.24 -2.82 22.22
CA ALA A 552 -24.05 -1.40 21.93
C ALA A 552 -25.37 -0.73 21.52
N LEU A 553 -26.11 -1.34 20.58
CA LEU A 553 -27.39 -0.82 20.10
C LEU A 553 -28.48 -0.81 21.17
N PHE A 554 -28.56 -1.86 22.02
CA PHE A 554 -29.49 -1.89 23.15
C PHE A 554 -29.30 -0.70 24.11
N ARG A 555 -28.08 -0.15 24.22
CA ARG A 555 -27.80 1.02 25.07
C ARG A 555 -28.30 2.34 24.48
N MET A 556 -28.51 2.43 23.17
CA MET A 556 -28.90 3.68 22.48
C MET A 556 -30.34 4.13 22.73
N ARG A 557 -31.20 3.25 23.27
CA ARG A 557 -32.62 3.54 23.59
C ARG A 557 -33.48 4.05 22.42
N ASP A 558 -33.04 3.83 21.18
CA ASP A 558 -33.81 4.08 19.96
C ASP A 558 -34.55 2.80 19.52
N THR A 559 -35.80 2.94 19.09
CA THR A 559 -36.64 1.86 18.55
C THR A 559 -36.04 1.21 17.31
N PHE A 560 -35.45 1.97 16.39
CA PHE A 560 -34.84 1.39 15.19
C PHE A 560 -33.56 0.60 15.54
N ALA A 561 -32.75 1.15 16.45
CA ALA A 561 -31.59 0.46 17.00
C ALA A 561 -31.97 -0.84 17.72
N ARG A 562 -33.14 -0.89 18.38
CA ARG A 562 -33.63 -2.06 19.11
C ARG A 562 -33.91 -3.24 18.19
N ASP A 563 -34.62 -3.04 17.09
CA ASP A 563 -34.96 -4.13 16.16
C ASP A 563 -33.68 -4.75 15.58
N ARG A 564 -32.73 -3.87 15.18
CA ARG A 564 -31.44 -4.31 14.68
C ARG A 564 -30.59 -5.03 15.73
N ALA A 565 -30.66 -4.60 17.00
CA ALA A 565 -29.99 -5.25 18.12
C ALA A 565 -30.52 -6.68 18.35
N ILE A 566 -31.84 -6.88 18.23
CA ILE A 566 -32.47 -8.20 18.36
C ILE A 566 -31.98 -9.13 17.25
N GLU A 567 -32.00 -8.66 15.99
CA GLU A 567 -31.49 -9.44 14.85
C GLU A 567 -30.02 -9.86 15.06
N LEU A 568 -29.17 -8.94 15.52
CA LEU A 568 -27.76 -9.21 15.76
C LEU A 568 -27.53 -10.17 16.92
N ALA A 569 -28.31 -10.10 18.01
CA ALA A 569 -28.18 -11.02 19.12
C ALA A 569 -28.64 -12.45 18.77
N ILE A 570 -29.69 -12.59 17.96
CA ILE A 570 -30.11 -13.90 17.42
C ILE A 570 -29.02 -14.46 16.50
N ALA A 571 -28.50 -13.62 15.59
CA ALA A 571 -27.42 -14.02 14.69
C ALA A 571 -26.15 -14.43 15.48
N ALA A 572 -25.81 -13.70 16.54
CA ALA A 572 -24.70 -14.03 17.43
C ALA A 572 -24.90 -15.37 18.11
N ALA A 573 -26.11 -15.65 18.65
CA ALA A 573 -26.41 -16.92 19.30
C ALA A 573 -26.27 -18.10 18.32
N HIS A 574 -26.89 -18.01 17.14
CA HIS A 574 -26.80 -19.07 16.13
C HIS A 574 -25.36 -19.28 15.64
N ALA A 575 -24.66 -18.19 15.28
CA ALA A 575 -23.30 -18.29 14.80
C ALA A 575 -22.35 -18.85 15.87
N ALA A 576 -22.56 -18.50 17.15
CA ALA A 576 -21.79 -19.03 18.27
C ALA A 576 -22.02 -20.53 18.46
N LEU A 577 -23.27 -21.00 18.32
CA LEU A 577 -23.58 -22.43 18.36
C LEU A 577 -22.92 -23.20 17.21
N ASP A 578 -22.92 -22.63 16.00
CA ASP A 578 -22.30 -23.24 14.82
C ASP A 578 -20.77 -23.41 14.97
N VAL A 579 -20.09 -22.48 15.64
CA VAL A 579 -18.63 -22.55 15.89
C VAL A 579 -18.27 -23.19 17.24
N GLY A 580 -19.24 -23.52 18.09
CA GLY A 580 -19.04 -24.14 19.40
C GLY A 580 -18.69 -23.19 20.56
N GLU A 581 -18.89 -21.89 20.39
CA GLU A 581 -18.63 -20.84 21.40
C GLU A 581 -19.82 -20.68 22.36
N LEU A 582 -20.05 -21.68 23.21
CA LEU A 582 -21.24 -21.75 24.10
C LEU A 582 -21.39 -20.53 25.02
N ASP A 583 -20.29 -19.96 25.53
CA ASP A 583 -20.33 -18.79 26.41
C ASP A 583 -20.92 -17.56 25.70
N VAL A 584 -20.56 -17.35 24.43
CA VAL A 584 -21.10 -16.26 23.60
C VAL A 584 -22.59 -16.50 23.32
N ALA A 585 -22.98 -17.74 23.03
CA ALA A 585 -24.37 -18.10 22.78
C ALA A 585 -25.26 -17.85 24.03
N ILE A 586 -24.76 -18.22 25.21
CA ILE A 586 -25.42 -17.98 26.50
C ILE A 586 -25.58 -16.48 26.76
N GLU A 587 -24.52 -15.68 26.57
CA GLU A 587 -24.60 -14.24 26.79
C GLU A 587 -25.52 -13.54 25.78
N ALA A 588 -25.55 -13.98 24.52
CA ALA A 588 -26.50 -13.48 23.52
C ALA A 588 -27.96 -13.76 23.91
N SER A 589 -28.24 -14.99 24.36
CA SER A 589 -29.56 -15.38 24.87
C SER A 589 -29.97 -14.54 26.09
N LYS A 590 -29.08 -14.34 27.07
CA LYS A 590 -29.35 -13.48 28.23
C LYS A 590 -29.63 -12.04 27.81
N ALA A 591 -28.86 -11.49 26.88
CA ALA A 591 -29.05 -10.15 26.37
C ALA A 591 -30.44 -9.98 25.73
N LEU A 592 -30.87 -10.95 24.92
CA LEU A 592 -32.21 -10.99 24.32
C LEU A 592 -33.31 -11.02 25.39
N ARG A 593 -33.20 -11.90 26.39
CA ARG A 593 -34.17 -12.00 27.50
C ARG A 593 -34.30 -10.68 28.25
N VAL A 594 -33.19 -10.01 28.55
CA VAL A 594 -33.19 -8.72 29.22
C VAL A 594 -33.84 -7.64 28.37
N ALA A 595 -33.50 -7.58 27.07
CA ALA A 595 -34.04 -6.58 26.15
C ALA A 595 -35.54 -6.77 25.88
N LEU A 596 -36.01 -8.02 25.87
CA LEU A 596 -37.37 -8.41 25.50
C LEU A 596 -38.24 -8.81 26.69
N ALA A 597 -37.83 -8.50 27.92
CA ALA A 597 -38.59 -8.81 29.15
C ALA A 597 -40.03 -8.26 29.17
N ARG A 598 -40.35 -7.29 28.30
CA ARG A 598 -41.70 -6.73 28.09
C ARG A 598 -42.09 -6.71 26.61
N GLY A 599 -41.52 -7.61 25.81
CA GLY A 599 -41.77 -7.72 24.37
C GLY A 599 -43.19 -8.19 24.05
N ASN A 600 -43.58 -8.08 22.79
CA ASN A 600 -44.83 -8.68 22.30
C ASN A 600 -44.71 -10.22 22.21
N GLY A 601 -45.83 -10.92 21.98
CA GLY A 601 -45.85 -12.39 21.98
C GLY A 601 -44.91 -13.04 20.96
N THR A 602 -44.67 -12.40 19.82
CA THR A 602 -43.71 -12.83 18.79
C THR A 602 -42.26 -12.65 19.24
N GLU A 603 -41.93 -11.53 19.90
CA GLU A 603 -40.60 -11.28 20.46
C GLU A 603 -40.26 -12.27 21.59
N LEU A 604 -41.23 -12.56 22.47
CA LEU A 604 -41.04 -13.54 23.54
C LEU A 604 -40.84 -14.96 22.98
N ALA A 605 -41.56 -15.33 21.92
CA ALA A 605 -41.36 -16.63 21.26
C ALA A 605 -39.94 -16.78 20.67
N LEU A 606 -39.37 -15.72 20.11
CA LEU A 606 -37.99 -15.73 19.58
C LEU A 606 -36.95 -15.92 20.70
N VAL A 607 -37.17 -15.32 21.87
CA VAL A 607 -36.31 -15.51 23.05
C VAL A 607 -36.37 -16.98 23.49
N ASP A 608 -37.58 -17.52 23.66
CA ASP A 608 -37.80 -18.90 24.10
C ASP A 608 -37.17 -19.91 23.12
N ASP A 609 -37.29 -19.66 21.81
CA ASP A 609 -36.66 -20.50 20.78
C ASP A 609 -35.13 -20.45 20.83
N THR A 610 -34.55 -19.25 20.99
CA THR A 610 -33.09 -19.07 21.09
C THR A 610 -32.55 -19.73 22.36
N GLU A 611 -33.23 -19.54 23.49
CA GLU A 611 -32.88 -20.16 24.77
C GLU A 611 -32.91 -21.68 24.71
N ARG A 612 -33.97 -22.25 24.13
CA ARG A 612 -34.09 -23.68 23.94
C ARG A 612 -32.94 -24.25 23.11
N LEU A 613 -32.51 -23.55 22.06
CA LEU A 613 -31.36 -23.97 21.25
C LEU A 613 -30.04 -23.94 22.05
N VAL A 614 -29.82 -22.88 22.83
CA VAL A 614 -28.62 -22.76 23.67
C VAL A 614 -28.61 -23.81 24.79
N GLU A 615 -29.75 -24.04 25.45
CA GLU A 615 -29.91 -25.07 26.48
C GLU A 615 -29.61 -26.46 25.92
N GLN A 616 -30.16 -26.80 24.76
CA GLN A 616 -29.88 -28.08 24.08
C GLN A 616 -28.38 -28.24 23.78
N ALA A 617 -27.73 -27.17 23.31
CA ALA A 617 -26.30 -27.21 23.01
C ALA A 617 -25.46 -27.39 24.28
N VAL A 618 -25.77 -26.68 25.37
CA VAL A 618 -25.12 -26.83 26.67
C VAL A 618 -25.29 -28.24 27.22
N GLU A 619 -26.51 -28.77 27.18
CA GLU A 619 -26.82 -30.14 27.63
C GLU A 619 -26.05 -31.21 26.84
N SER A 620 -25.81 -30.96 25.55
CA SER A 620 -25.03 -31.86 24.69
C SER A 620 -23.52 -31.68 24.80
N SER A 621 -23.04 -30.67 25.55
CA SER A 621 -21.62 -30.34 25.59
C SER A 621 -20.80 -31.36 26.41
N PRO A 622 -19.54 -31.64 26.01
CA PRO A 622 -18.66 -32.50 26.78
C PRO A 622 -18.43 -31.99 28.21
N ALA A 623 -18.24 -30.68 28.36
CA ALA A 623 -18.01 -30.05 29.66
C ALA A 623 -19.19 -30.23 30.62
N PHE A 624 -20.42 -30.10 30.12
CA PHE A 624 -21.62 -30.35 30.94
C PHE A 624 -21.77 -31.82 31.29
N THR A 625 -21.50 -32.72 30.35
CA THR A 625 -21.50 -34.18 30.58
C THR A 625 -20.46 -34.57 31.63
N ASP A 626 -19.24 -34.05 31.54
CA ASP A 626 -18.16 -34.27 32.49
C ASP A 626 -18.51 -33.69 33.87
N TRP A 627 -19.07 -32.48 33.92
CA TRP A 627 -19.55 -31.87 35.17
C TRP A 627 -20.66 -32.71 35.82
N GLN A 628 -21.62 -33.22 35.02
CA GLN A 628 -22.66 -34.12 35.52
C GLN A 628 -22.04 -35.41 36.09
N ARG A 629 -21.06 -35.99 35.41
CA ARG A 629 -20.33 -37.17 35.89
C ARG A 629 -19.60 -36.89 37.20
N MET A 630 -18.80 -35.82 37.27
CA MET A 630 -18.10 -35.42 38.49
C MET A 630 -19.06 -35.17 39.67
N ARG A 631 -20.21 -34.53 39.39
CA ARG A 631 -21.25 -34.30 40.41
C ARG A 631 -21.87 -35.60 40.89
N ALA A 632 -22.11 -36.55 39.98
CA ALA A 632 -22.61 -37.88 40.33
C ALA A 632 -21.59 -38.66 41.16
N GLU A 633 -20.31 -38.66 40.78
CA GLU A 633 -19.21 -39.32 41.51
C GLU A 633 -19.06 -38.74 42.92
N SER A 634 -18.97 -37.41 43.05
CA SER A 634 -18.88 -36.75 44.36
C SER A 634 -20.10 -37.06 45.24
N ARG A 635 -21.28 -37.15 44.62
CA ARG A 635 -22.51 -37.51 45.34
C ARG A 635 -22.53 -38.98 45.75
N ALA A 636 -22.04 -39.89 44.90
CA ALA A 636 -21.88 -41.30 45.23
C ALA A 636 -20.90 -41.49 46.38
N GLU A 637 -19.77 -40.78 46.37
CA GLU A 637 -18.78 -40.80 47.46
C GLU A 637 -19.38 -40.30 48.78
N GLN A 638 -20.14 -39.20 48.75
CA GLN A 638 -20.89 -38.72 49.91
C GLN A 638 -21.87 -39.77 50.45
N LEU A 639 -22.54 -40.53 49.57
CA LEU A 639 -23.50 -41.56 49.98
C LEU A 639 -22.86 -42.89 50.36
N ARG A 640 -21.58 -43.12 50.04
CA ARG A 640 -20.86 -44.37 50.24
C ARG A 640 -20.93 -44.85 51.69
N HIS A 641 -20.72 -43.97 52.66
CA HIS A 641 -20.78 -44.33 54.08
C HIS A 641 -22.17 -44.79 54.55
N LEU A 642 -23.25 -44.37 53.87
CA LEU A 642 -24.63 -44.77 54.17
C LEU A 642 -25.09 -46.01 53.38
N THR A 643 -24.38 -46.36 52.32
CA THR A 643 -24.72 -47.44 51.38
C THR A 643 -23.80 -48.66 51.51
N THR A 644 -22.64 -48.51 52.17
CA THR A 644 -21.69 -49.60 52.40
C THR A 644 -22.35 -50.78 53.11
N GLY A 645 -22.23 -51.98 52.52
CA GLY A 645 -22.83 -53.20 53.07
C GLY A 645 -24.32 -53.41 52.72
N LYS A 646 -24.97 -52.44 52.08
CA LYS A 646 -26.38 -52.54 51.64
C LYS A 646 -26.48 -53.12 50.22
N ARG A 647 -27.69 -53.52 49.83
CA ARG A 647 -27.98 -54.05 48.49
C ARG A 647 -28.92 -53.11 47.74
N LEU A 648 -28.64 -52.86 46.46
CA LEU A 648 -29.46 -51.99 45.61
C LEU A 648 -30.15 -52.78 44.51
N PHE A 649 -31.47 -52.68 44.43
CA PHE A 649 -32.29 -53.25 43.37
C PHE A 649 -32.91 -52.13 42.53
N CYS A 650 -32.52 -52.01 41.27
CA CYS A 650 -33.13 -51.09 40.33
C CYS A 650 -34.09 -51.84 39.42
N VAL A 651 -35.32 -51.36 39.30
CA VAL A 651 -36.43 -52.13 38.73
C VAL A 651 -37.14 -51.30 37.67
N GLY A 652 -37.09 -51.77 36.43
CA GLY A 652 -37.73 -51.12 35.28
C GLY A 652 -36.74 -50.69 34.19
N GLY A 653 -37.17 -50.81 32.93
CA GLY A 653 -36.38 -50.42 31.76
C GLY A 653 -35.06 -51.18 31.62
N GLY A 654 -34.27 -50.83 30.61
CA GLY A 654 -32.91 -51.38 30.46
C GLY A 654 -31.92 -50.79 31.46
N ALA A 655 -30.87 -51.53 31.80
CA ALA A 655 -29.82 -51.06 32.71
C ALA A 655 -29.17 -49.73 32.26
N LEU A 656 -28.68 -48.92 33.22
CA LEU A 656 -27.79 -47.81 32.92
C LEU A 656 -26.40 -48.37 32.54
N PRO A 657 -25.73 -47.85 31.49
CA PRO A 657 -24.42 -48.35 31.06
C PRO A 657 -23.38 -48.41 32.20
N ASP A 658 -23.39 -47.43 33.10
CA ASP A 658 -22.39 -47.27 34.17
C ASP A 658 -22.92 -47.74 35.54
N PHE A 659 -23.95 -48.59 35.56
CA PHE A 659 -24.59 -49.01 36.82
C PHE A 659 -23.64 -49.80 37.74
N ASP A 660 -22.81 -50.67 37.18
CA ASP A 660 -21.84 -51.46 37.94
C ASP A 660 -20.75 -50.57 38.56
N GLU A 661 -20.29 -49.57 37.82
CA GLU A 661 -19.31 -48.60 38.29
C GLU A 661 -19.90 -47.73 39.41
N LEU A 662 -21.12 -47.23 39.23
CA LEU A 662 -21.85 -46.50 40.26
C LEU A 662 -22.03 -47.33 41.53
N ALA A 663 -22.35 -48.61 41.40
CA ALA A 663 -22.51 -49.51 42.54
C ALA A 663 -21.20 -49.73 43.30
N ALA A 664 -20.09 -49.85 42.58
CA ALA A 664 -18.75 -49.93 43.18
C ALA A 664 -18.38 -48.63 43.92
N GLN A 665 -18.70 -47.46 43.35
CA GLN A 665 -18.47 -46.15 44.00
C GLN A 665 -19.29 -45.99 45.29
N LEU A 666 -20.54 -46.47 45.29
CA LEU A 666 -21.41 -46.51 46.48
C LEU A 666 -20.96 -47.56 47.52
N GLY A 667 -20.04 -48.47 47.20
CA GLY A 667 -19.58 -49.52 48.13
C GLY A 667 -20.66 -50.54 48.48
N LEU A 668 -21.63 -50.75 47.58
CA LEU A 668 -22.72 -51.71 47.79
C LEU A 668 -22.19 -53.14 47.89
N ALA A 669 -22.85 -53.97 48.71
CA ALA A 669 -22.51 -55.38 48.86
C ALA A 669 -23.04 -56.26 47.71
N ASP A 670 -24.15 -55.84 47.10
CA ASP A 670 -24.79 -56.50 45.95
C ASP A 670 -25.64 -55.45 45.23
N HIS A 671 -25.71 -55.51 43.91
CA HIS A 671 -26.53 -54.61 43.10
C HIS A 671 -27.13 -55.38 41.93
N ARG A 672 -28.38 -55.10 41.61
CA ARG A 672 -29.10 -55.78 40.52
C ARG A 672 -29.99 -54.81 39.78
N TRP A 673 -29.87 -54.86 38.46
CA TRP A 673 -30.87 -54.25 37.58
C TRP A 673 -31.85 -55.33 37.12
N ILE A 674 -33.13 -55.07 37.35
CA ILE A 674 -34.23 -55.97 37.04
C ILE A 674 -35.01 -55.34 35.91
N GLU A 675 -34.72 -55.78 34.70
CA GLU A 675 -35.34 -55.25 33.50
C GLU A 675 -36.81 -55.69 33.42
N ILE A 676 -37.69 -54.71 33.38
CA ILE A 676 -39.13 -54.91 33.18
C ILE A 676 -39.53 -54.12 31.95
N SER A 677 -40.08 -54.82 30.95
CA SER A 677 -40.71 -54.21 29.79
C SER A 677 -42.20 -54.02 30.06
N LYS A 678 -42.77 -52.90 29.62
CA LYS A 678 -44.19 -52.54 29.80
C LYS A 678 -45.17 -53.64 29.31
N ASP A 679 -44.73 -54.46 28.36
CA ASP A 679 -45.55 -55.48 27.68
C ASP A 679 -45.42 -56.90 28.25
N LYS A 680 -44.47 -57.15 29.18
CA LYS A 680 -44.27 -58.46 29.81
C LYS A 680 -44.66 -58.34 31.28
N GLY A 681 -45.62 -59.16 31.69
CA GLY A 681 -46.11 -59.18 33.07
C GLY A 681 -44.97 -59.23 34.09
N THR A 682 -45.19 -58.54 35.20
CA THR A 682 -44.22 -58.27 36.25
C THR A 682 -43.90 -59.56 37.02
N ASN A 683 -42.79 -60.24 36.70
CA ASN A 683 -42.30 -61.30 37.59
C ASN A 683 -41.76 -60.64 38.88
N HIS A 684 -42.37 -60.97 40.02
CA HIS A 684 -42.02 -60.44 41.36
C HIS A 684 -41.22 -61.43 42.22
N ASP A 685 -40.71 -62.53 41.64
CA ASP A 685 -39.97 -63.58 42.37
C ASP A 685 -38.69 -63.02 43.02
N TRP A 686 -38.08 -62.02 42.39
CA TRP A 686 -36.91 -61.32 42.94
C TRP A 686 -37.20 -60.58 44.25
N ALA A 687 -38.45 -60.13 44.45
CA ALA A 687 -38.85 -59.38 45.64
C ALA A 687 -38.94 -60.26 46.90
N ASP A 688 -38.95 -61.60 46.76
CA ASP A 688 -38.96 -62.51 47.91
C ASP A 688 -37.61 -62.58 48.64
N GLY A 689 -36.52 -62.16 47.98
CA GLY A 689 -35.16 -62.10 48.53
C GLY A 689 -34.77 -60.77 49.17
N ILE A 690 -35.70 -59.82 49.32
CA ILE A 690 -35.48 -58.49 49.90
C ILE A 690 -35.39 -58.56 51.43
N ARG A 691 -34.43 -57.82 51.99
CA ARG A 691 -34.16 -57.67 53.43
C ARG A 691 -34.43 -56.24 53.91
N THR A 692 -34.43 -56.06 55.23
CA THR A 692 -34.74 -54.79 55.92
C THR A 692 -33.83 -53.60 55.52
N ASP A 693 -32.61 -53.87 55.06
CA ASP A 693 -31.65 -52.82 54.66
C ASP A 693 -31.47 -52.68 53.14
N ASP A 694 -32.24 -53.44 52.36
CA ASP A 694 -32.17 -53.40 50.90
C ASP A 694 -32.89 -52.15 50.38
N ILE A 695 -32.26 -51.51 49.40
CA ILE A 695 -32.73 -50.29 48.73
C ILE A 695 -33.31 -50.68 47.37
N VAL A 696 -34.55 -50.28 47.10
CA VAL A 696 -35.25 -50.58 45.84
C VAL A 696 -35.63 -49.29 45.13
N MET A 697 -35.16 -49.14 43.89
CA MET A 697 -35.42 -48.00 43.01
C MET A 697 -36.29 -48.43 41.85
N ALA A 698 -37.51 -47.92 41.77
CA ALA A 698 -38.42 -48.13 40.66
C ALA A 698 -38.22 -47.05 39.57
N VAL A 699 -37.87 -47.48 38.36
CA VAL A 699 -37.46 -46.60 37.26
C VAL A 699 -38.64 -46.30 36.32
N LEU A 700 -39.08 -45.05 36.29
CA LEU A 700 -40.14 -44.56 35.39
C LEU A 700 -39.66 -44.36 33.94
N PRO A 701 -40.57 -44.47 32.95
CA PRO A 701 -42.00 -44.84 33.06
C PRO A 701 -42.24 -46.37 33.07
N TRP A 702 -41.19 -47.18 33.18
CA TRP A 702 -41.22 -48.60 32.80
C TRP A 702 -41.92 -49.53 33.80
N ILE A 703 -42.06 -49.13 35.07
CA ILE A 703 -42.72 -49.94 36.10
C ILE A 703 -44.27 -49.87 36.06
N GLY A 704 -44.85 -48.92 35.31
CA GLY A 704 -46.30 -48.80 35.06
C GLY A 704 -47.19 -48.90 36.31
N HIS A 705 -48.38 -49.51 36.19
CA HIS A 705 -49.33 -49.76 37.29
C HIS A 705 -48.89 -50.84 38.29
N SER A 706 -47.67 -51.38 38.17
CA SER A 706 -47.14 -52.42 39.07
C SER A 706 -46.34 -51.84 40.24
N ASP A 707 -46.15 -50.53 40.29
CA ASP A 707 -45.41 -49.83 41.34
C ASP A 707 -46.00 -50.09 42.74
N THR A 708 -47.33 -50.18 42.85
CA THR A 708 -48.04 -50.31 44.12
C THR A 708 -47.86 -51.72 44.71
N ALA A 709 -47.94 -52.76 43.88
CA ALA A 709 -47.74 -54.14 44.31
C ALA A 709 -46.28 -54.44 44.70
N VAL A 710 -45.31 -53.88 43.96
CA VAL A 710 -43.89 -53.98 44.30
C VAL A 710 -43.60 -53.22 45.58
N LYS A 711 -44.08 -51.96 45.68
CA LYS A 711 -43.92 -51.13 46.87
C LYS A 711 -44.45 -51.83 48.12
N ASP A 712 -45.67 -52.35 48.07
CA ASP A 712 -46.28 -53.05 49.21
C ASP A 712 -45.47 -54.28 49.63
N LYS A 713 -44.94 -55.06 48.66
CA LYS A 713 -44.14 -56.26 48.94
C LYS A 713 -42.77 -55.90 49.53
N VAL A 714 -42.12 -54.86 49.02
CA VAL A 714 -40.83 -54.34 49.51
C VAL A 714 -40.97 -53.80 50.93
N VAL A 715 -41.99 -52.96 51.17
CA VAL A 715 -42.27 -52.35 52.48
C VAL A 715 -42.63 -53.41 53.52
N ARG A 716 -43.45 -54.43 53.18
CA ARG A 716 -43.76 -55.55 54.10
C ARG A 716 -42.54 -56.35 54.54
N LYS A 717 -41.50 -56.41 53.71
CA LYS A 717 -40.22 -57.08 54.01
C LYS A 717 -39.23 -56.17 54.73
N GLY A 718 -39.64 -54.93 55.01
CA GLY A 718 -38.80 -53.92 55.66
C GLY A 718 -37.83 -53.22 54.71
N GLY A 719 -37.85 -53.51 53.41
CA GLY A 719 -36.98 -52.86 52.43
C GLY A 719 -37.46 -51.44 52.09
N ARG A 720 -36.59 -50.64 51.50
CA ARG A 720 -36.84 -49.23 51.18
C ARG A 720 -37.21 -49.08 49.73
N PHE A 721 -38.25 -48.30 49.42
CA PHE A 721 -38.77 -48.17 48.06
C PHE A 721 -38.89 -46.71 47.65
N GLU A 722 -38.27 -46.34 46.53
CA GLU A 722 -38.33 -45.00 45.93
C GLU A 722 -38.58 -45.10 44.43
N ILE A 723 -39.22 -44.06 43.88
CA ILE A 723 -39.47 -43.94 42.44
C ILE A 723 -38.54 -42.88 41.85
N VAL A 724 -37.86 -43.23 40.77
CA VAL A 724 -36.83 -42.40 40.11
C VAL A 724 -37.00 -42.43 38.59
N LYS A 725 -36.41 -41.46 37.89
CA LYS A 725 -36.27 -41.53 36.42
C LYS A 725 -34.99 -42.27 36.05
N ARG A 726 -34.87 -42.70 34.79
CA ARG A 726 -33.70 -43.42 34.27
C ARG A 726 -32.51 -42.48 34.00
N ASN A 727 -31.90 -41.94 35.04
CA ASN A 727 -30.59 -41.27 35.00
C ASN A 727 -29.87 -41.40 36.36
N VAL A 728 -28.54 -41.27 36.37
CA VAL A 728 -27.69 -41.47 37.55
C VAL A 728 -28.03 -40.48 38.68
N THR A 729 -28.30 -39.22 38.35
CA THR A 729 -28.63 -38.17 39.33
C THR A 729 -29.91 -38.48 40.10
N ASP A 730 -30.98 -38.88 39.41
CA ASP A 730 -32.25 -39.26 40.04
C ASP A 730 -32.12 -40.55 40.85
N LEU A 731 -31.27 -41.49 40.42
CA LEU A 731 -30.96 -42.69 41.18
C LEU A 731 -30.29 -42.36 42.52
N LEU A 732 -29.25 -41.51 42.50
CA LEU A 732 -28.54 -41.08 43.70
C LEU A 732 -29.45 -40.28 44.65
N ASN A 733 -30.28 -39.39 44.12
CA ASN A 733 -31.27 -38.66 44.91
C ASN A 733 -32.32 -39.60 45.54
N GLY A 734 -32.76 -40.62 44.80
CA GLY A 734 -33.67 -41.65 45.31
C GLY A 734 -33.03 -42.46 46.43
N ILE A 735 -31.78 -42.90 46.26
CA ILE A 735 -31.02 -43.63 47.30
C ILE A 735 -30.93 -42.79 48.57
N GLU A 736 -30.59 -41.51 48.45
CA GLU A 736 -30.54 -40.63 49.61
C GLU A 736 -31.91 -40.47 50.29
N ARG A 737 -33.00 -40.29 49.54
CA ARG A 737 -34.35 -40.21 50.10
C ARG A 737 -34.72 -41.47 50.87
N ALA A 738 -34.50 -42.64 50.27
CA ALA A 738 -34.71 -43.94 50.92
C ALA A 738 -33.91 -44.06 52.23
N LEU A 739 -32.68 -43.53 52.25
CA LEU A 739 -31.79 -43.60 53.41
C LEU A 739 -32.12 -42.57 54.51
N ARG A 740 -32.64 -41.40 54.16
CA ARG A 740 -33.02 -40.34 55.13
C ARG A 740 -34.22 -40.71 55.99
N THR A 741 -35.08 -41.63 55.54
CA THR A 741 -36.24 -42.11 56.29
C THR A 741 -35.91 -42.75 57.65
N ASP A 742 -34.65 -43.08 57.93
CA ASP A 742 -34.19 -43.58 59.24
C ASP A 742 -34.04 -42.48 60.32
N ASN A 743 -33.75 -41.24 59.95
CA ASN A 743 -33.44 -40.20 60.93
C ASN A 743 -34.68 -39.59 61.62
N ALA A 744 -35.89 -39.92 61.15
CA ALA A 744 -37.13 -39.50 61.80
C ALA A 744 -37.61 -40.47 62.90
N ALA A 745 -36.99 -41.65 63.04
CA ALA A 745 -37.42 -42.70 63.98
C ALA A 745 -36.48 -42.88 65.21
N ILE A 746 -35.44 -42.05 65.36
CA ILE A 746 -34.51 -42.07 66.51
C ILE A 746 -34.67 -40.78 67.36
N GLY A 747 -35.86 -40.21 67.39
CA GLY A 747 -36.16 -38.99 68.13
C GLY A 747 -37.57 -38.95 68.70
N GLU A 748 -37.94 -39.95 69.51
CA GLU A 748 -38.93 -39.85 70.59
C GLU A 748 -38.48 -40.70 71.79
#